data_AF-A0A916R5G2-F1
#
_entry.id   AF-A0A916R5G2-F1
#
_cell.length_a   1.000
_cell.length_b   1.000
_cell.length_c   1.000
_cell.angle_alpha   90.00
_cell.angle_beta   90.00
_cell.angle_gamma   90.00
#
_symmetry.space_group_name_H-M   'P 1'
#
loop_
_entity.id
_entity.type
_entity.pdbx_description
1 polymer ?
#
loop_
_entity_poly.entity_id
_entity_poly.type
_entity_poly.pdbx_seq_one_letter_code
_entity_poly.pdbx_strand_id
1 'polypeptide(L)'
;MANIDFLLGREEYANNQIDRALDKFKNSLLIWEDSTKILPGEVVTQQINERLEKIGVVLFHIGLCYEHQGNLNIPVEQKNNSWQQAKNNFQQSLDLFAQIDRQELVAKFIIQQGEVLKKLEAWRDLYKLAQHALELHLTYGTEEQIAQDYGFLAEAAMHESKWDHASQLAELAVAIQHQSVDDPLEIAQYQNSYFSILTESQSNLEEWQATVNQLEKARRQTNPHHDLHSYISILKALKKLYFDQDQYGKSARIKEEKLRIEHQYGLKAFIGINPLQVQQNPNNNPIIPREIKVSSRLEDVNNLVARIKSQKHKLIVIHGDSGVGKSSLINSGLIPTLLAENSEDNQAILPILLRVYTDWMRNSNSATWNLEYVLEKLRTNNQNNNVKVLILDQFEELFTVCPKPAQRLPLYQFLYDCLRLNCVKVVLSIQTNYLHYLLECDRLTNLEAVINYEILSKEILYYISNFEPNQGQEIIKNLIEPAQLNWEPDLISQVVKDLSAADNTVHPIELQVVGSQLQEEAITTVEAYHKLGDNPVQKLTINFIDGVIKDCGFLNGRTAISVLYLLTDERGTRPLKNCVELASDLLMETNKLDVVLDVLVARGLVLLLPDLPEDRYQLAHNYLVPLVREQKQEGEKSISEFEFERDMMY
;
A
#
# COMPACT_ATOMS: atom_id res chain seq x y z
N MET A 1 45.71 21.66 -32.54
CA MET A 1 46.09 22.14 -31.20
C MET A 1 45.30 21.39 -30.13
N ALA A 2 43.96 21.33 -30.20
CA ALA A 2 43.13 20.61 -29.22
C ALA A 2 43.57 19.15 -28.91
N ASN A 3 43.86 18.34 -29.93
CA ASN A 3 44.38 16.97 -29.76
C ASN A 3 45.76 16.91 -29.08
N ILE A 4 46.61 17.92 -29.31
CA ILE A 4 47.95 17.96 -28.72
C ILE A 4 47.83 18.27 -27.22
N ASP A 5 47.02 19.27 -26.86
CA ASP A 5 46.78 19.59 -25.45
C ASP A 5 46.09 18.44 -24.71
N PHE A 6 45.19 17.69 -25.37
CA PHE A 6 44.61 16.47 -24.78
C PHE A 6 45.66 15.39 -24.49
N LEU A 7 46.54 15.09 -25.45
CA LEU A 7 47.60 14.09 -25.27
C LEU A 7 48.59 14.50 -24.17
N LEU A 8 49.00 15.77 -24.16
CA LEU A 8 49.85 16.33 -23.10
C LEU A 8 49.15 16.26 -21.74
N GLY A 9 47.85 16.55 -21.67
CA GLY A 9 47.07 16.41 -20.44
C GLY A 9 47.07 14.98 -19.90
N ARG A 10 46.95 13.96 -20.76
CA ARG A 10 47.04 12.55 -20.35
C ARG A 10 48.41 12.15 -19.84
N GLU A 11 49.48 12.65 -20.47
CA GLU A 11 50.85 12.42 -20.01
C GLU A 11 51.11 13.08 -18.64
N GLU A 12 50.68 14.32 -18.47
CA GLU A 12 50.80 15.05 -17.20
C GLU A 12 49.98 14.37 -16.09
N TYR A 13 48.79 13.87 -16.41
CA TYR A 13 47.97 13.09 -15.48
C TYR A 13 48.69 11.81 -15.04
N ALA A 14 49.26 11.05 -15.98
CA ALA A 14 50.02 9.83 -15.68
C ALA A 14 51.28 10.11 -14.84
N ASN A 15 51.88 11.30 -14.99
CA ASN A 15 53.02 11.76 -14.18
C ASN A 15 52.60 12.42 -12.85
N ASN A 16 51.33 12.31 -12.45
CA ASN A 16 50.75 12.87 -11.24
C ASN A 16 50.84 14.42 -11.13
N GLN A 17 50.93 15.12 -12.27
CA GLN A 17 50.96 16.59 -12.37
C GLN A 17 49.54 17.13 -12.63
N ILE A 18 48.63 16.89 -11.68
CA ILE A 18 47.17 17.03 -11.88
C ILE A 18 46.73 18.45 -12.26
N ASP A 19 47.31 19.49 -11.66
CA ASP A 19 46.94 20.87 -11.98
C ASP A 19 47.33 21.24 -13.42
N ARG A 20 48.51 20.78 -13.88
CA ARG A 20 48.95 20.97 -15.27
C ARG A 20 48.09 20.16 -16.24
N ALA A 21 47.74 18.93 -15.88
CA ALA A 21 46.82 18.12 -16.66
C ALA A 21 45.45 18.81 -16.81
N LEU A 22 44.91 19.35 -15.72
CA LEU A 22 43.64 20.07 -15.70
C LEU A 22 43.67 21.31 -16.61
N ASP A 23 44.73 22.12 -16.55
CA ASP A 23 44.91 23.27 -17.44
C ASP A 23 44.97 22.84 -18.92
N LYS A 24 45.66 21.73 -19.21
CA LYS A 24 45.75 21.17 -20.56
C LYS A 24 44.41 20.65 -21.07
N PHE A 25 43.64 19.96 -20.24
CA PHE A 25 42.30 19.50 -20.62
C PHE A 25 41.32 20.66 -20.81
N LYS A 26 41.34 21.69 -19.94
CA LYS A 26 40.51 22.89 -20.11
C LYS A 26 40.82 23.65 -21.40
N ASN A 27 42.11 23.79 -21.74
CA ASN A 27 42.52 24.39 -23.02
C ASN A 27 42.04 23.54 -24.21
N SER A 28 42.12 22.22 -24.11
CA SER A 28 41.58 21.31 -25.14
C SER A 28 40.07 21.48 -25.30
N LEU A 29 39.33 21.54 -24.18
CA LEU A 29 37.87 21.73 -24.14
C LEU A 29 37.46 23.01 -24.86
N LEU A 30 38.07 24.14 -24.51
CA LEU A 30 37.78 25.45 -25.12
C LEU A 30 37.96 25.43 -26.65
N ILE A 31 39.03 24.80 -27.14
CA ILE A 31 39.29 24.72 -28.59
C ILE A 31 38.25 23.82 -29.28
N TRP A 32 37.84 22.72 -28.65
CA TRP A 32 36.82 21.83 -29.19
C TRP A 32 35.44 22.49 -29.19
N GLU A 33 35.03 23.16 -28.11
CA GLU A 33 33.78 23.91 -28.03
C GLU A 33 33.72 25.03 -29.08
N ASP A 34 34.78 25.80 -29.26
CA ASP A 34 34.84 26.83 -30.31
C ASP A 34 34.73 26.22 -31.72
N SER A 35 35.23 25.00 -31.91
CA SER A 35 35.11 24.27 -33.18
C SER A 35 33.71 23.67 -33.43
N THR A 36 32.80 23.70 -32.46
CA THR A 36 31.40 23.26 -32.63
C THR A 36 30.44 24.37 -33.08
N LYS A 37 30.91 25.63 -33.17
CA LYS A 37 30.14 26.74 -33.74
C LYS A 37 29.93 26.51 -35.25
N ILE A 38 28.70 26.27 -35.65
CA ILE A 38 28.31 25.89 -37.03
C ILE A 38 28.66 27.02 -38.02
N LEU A 39 29.41 26.69 -39.07
CA LEU A 39 29.55 27.54 -40.26
C LEU A 39 28.38 27.29 -41.24
N PRO A 40 27.88 28.29 -41.98
CA PRO A 40 26.74 28.11 -42.86
C PRO A 40 27.06 27.13 -44.00
N GLY A 41 26.43 25.94 -43.99
CA GLY A 41 26.48 24.98 -45.11
C GLY A 41 27.17 23.63 -44.88
N GLU A 42 27.64 23.30 -43.67
CA GLU A 42 28.17 21.95 -43.37
C GLU A 42 27.05 20.90 -43.24
N VAL A 43 27.32 19.66 -43.67
CA VAL A 43 26.43 18.50 -43.46
C VAL A 43 26.49 18.12 -41.97
N VAL A 44 25.41 18.42 -41.25
CA VAL A 44 25.41 18.75 -39.80
C VAL A 44 25.58 17.55 -38.85
N THR A 45 25.41 16.29 -39.24
CA THR A 45 25.26 15.23 -38.22
C THR A 45 26.55 14.48 -37.84
N GLN A 46 27.31 13.92 -38.78
CA GLN A 46 28.41 13.00 -38.41
C GLN A 46 29.65 13.70 -37.84
N GLN A 47 30.09 14.82 -38.43
CA GLN A 47 31.26 15.55 -37.94
C GLN A 47 31.01 16.26 -36.61
N ILE A 48 29.77 16.71 -36.37
CA ILE A 48 29.39 17.30 -35.08
C ILE A 48 29.39 16.22 -34.01
N ASN A 49 28.84 15.02 -34.28
CA ASN A 49 28.87 13.91 -33.35
C ASN A 49 30.31 13.49 -32.98
N GLU A 50 31.23 13.44 -33.94
CA GLU A 50 32.66 13.16 -33.65
C GLU A 50 33.34 14.25 -32.79
N ARG A 51 32.90 15.51 -32.90
CA ARG A 51 33.41 16.61 -32.06
C ARG A 51 32.82 16.55 -30.67
N LEU A 52 31.50 16.30 -30.54
CA LEU A 52 30.81 16.12 -29.26
C LEU A 52 31.36 14.91 -28.50
N GLU A 53 31.67 13.81 -29.18
CA GLU A 53 32.34 12.65 -28.57
C GLU A 53 33.68 13.05 -27.94
N LYS A 54 34.51 13.84 -28.65
CA LYS A 54 35.80 14.32 -28.11
C LYS A 54 35.61 15.26 -26.92
N ILE A 55 34.60 16.14 -26.96
CA ILE A 55 34.25 17.00 -25.82
C ILE A 55 33.88 16.14 -24.62
N GLY A 56 33.03 15.13 -24.81
CA GLY A 56 32.65 14.17 -23.77
C GLY A 56 33.87 13.48 -23.14
N VAL A 57 34.83 13.02 -23.97
CA VAL A 57 36.08 12.42 -23.48
C VAL A 57 36.94 13.42 -22.69
N VAL A 58 37.07 14.66 -23.16
CA VAL A 58 37.84 15.70 -22.45
C VAL A 58 37.20 16.00 -21.09
N LEU A 59 35.87 16.15 -21.04
CA LEU A 59 35.12 16.37 -19.81
C LEU A 59 35.31 15.22 -18.81
N PHE A 60 35.29 13.97 -19.28
CA PHE A 60 35.59 12.81 -18.44
C PHE A 60 36.98 12.92 -17.80
N HIS A 61 38.00 13.29 -18.57
CA HIS A 61 39.35 13.47 -18.05
C HIS A 61 39.48 14.65 -17.08
N ILE A 62 38.74 15.75 -17.30
CA ILE A 62 38.62 16.84 -16.32
C ILE A 62 38.00 16.32 -15.02
N GLY A 63 36.97 15.48 -15.10
CA GLY A 63 36.35 14.81 -13.96
C GLY A 63 37.37 14.00 -13.15
N LEU A 64 38.20 13.19 -13.82
CA LEU A 64 39.27 12.41 -13.19
C LEU A 64 40.31 13.29 -12.47
N CYS A 65 40.67 14.46 -13.02
CA CYS A 65 41.56 15.41 -12.35
C CYS A 65 40.95 15.92 -11.05
N TYR A 66 39.68 16.33 -11.09
CA TYR A 66 38.96 16.82 -9.92
C TYR A 66 38.75 15.75 -8.86
N GLU A 67 38.44 14.51 -9.27
CA GLU A 67 38.34 13.38 -8.35
C GLU A 67 39.67 13.16 -7.62
N HIS A 68 40.78 13.14 -8.37
CA HIS A 68 42.11 12.97 -7.79
C HIS A 68 42.43 14.10 -6.79
N GLN A 69 42.13 15.35 -7.11
CA GLN A 69 42.29 16.48 -6.19
C GLN A 69 41.48 16.28 -4.90
N GLY A 70 40.24 15.77 -4.99
CA GLY A 70 39.40 15.49 -3.83
C GLY A 70 39.93 14.34 -2.95
N ASN A 71 40.71 13.41 -3.52
CA ASN A 71 41.35 12.32 -2.78
C ASN A 71 42.63 12.76 -2.03
N LEU A 72 43.16 13.96 -2.30
CA LEU A 72 44.30 14.49 -1.57
C LEU A 72 43.94 14.80 -0.11
N ASN A 73 44.94 14.87 0.76
CA ASN A 73 44.73 15.22 2.17
C ASN A 73 44.54 16.75 2.36
N ILE A 74 43.41 17.26 1.87
CA ILE A 74 42.99 18.68 1.92
C ILE A 74 41.76 18.87 2.83
N PRO A 75 41.43 20.12 3.24
CA PRO A 75 40.24 20.39 4.06
C PRO A 75 38.94 19.86 3.44
N VAL A 76 38.00 19.42 4.29
CA VAL A 76 36.74 18.76 3.88
C VAL A 76 35.93 19.60 2.88
N GLU A 77 35.83 20.92 3.09
CA GLU A 77 35.11 21.81 2.17
C GLU A 77 35.72 21.80 0.75
N GLN A 78 37.06 21.75 0.66
CA GLN A 78 37.77 21.71 -0.61
C GLN A 78 37.63 20.34 -1.27
N LYS A 79 37.66 19.24 -0.49
CA LYS A 79 37.36 17.89 -0.99
C LYS A 79 35.99 17.81 -1.62
N ASN A 80 34.97 18.27 -0.89
CA ASN A 80 33.59 18.26 -1.36
C ASN A 80 33.42 19.10 -2.62
N ASN A 81 34.06 20.29 -2.70
CA ASN A 81 34.03 21.09 -3.92
C ASN A 81 34.68 20.34 -5.10
N SER A 82 35.87 19.76 -4.91
CA SER A 82 36.53 18.95 -5.94
C SER A 82 35.68 17.77 -6.40
N TRP A 83 35.05 17.02 -5.49
CA TRP A 83 34.15 15.92 -5.85
C TRP A 83 32.86 16.41 -6.53
N GLN A 84 32.30 17.56 -6.16
CA GLN A 84 31.17 18.15 -6.89
C GLN A 84 31.56 18.56 -8.31
N GLN A 85 32.75 19.13 -8.50
CA GLN A 85 33.27 19.42 -9.84
C GLN A 85 33.44 18.13 -10.65
N ALA A 86 33.97 17.07 -10.03
CA ALA A 86 34.10 15.76 -10.69
C ALA A 86 32.73 15.21 -11.13
N LYS A 87 31.73 15.20 -10.22
CA LYS A 87 30.35 14.79 -10.50
C LYS A 87 29.77 15.53 -11.71
N ASN A 88 29.91 16.86 -11.74
CA ASN A 88 29.35 17.69 -12.80
C ASN A 88 30.02 17.42 -14.16
N ASN A 89 31.34 17.27 -14.20
CA ASN A 89 32.06 16.98 -15.44
C ASN A 89 31.76 15.57 -15.96
N PHE A 90 31.62 14.58 -15.07
CA PHE A 90 31.18 13.23 -15.46
C PHE A 90 29.74 13.25 -15.99
N GLN A 91 28.82 13.95 -15.34
CA GLN A 91 27.44 14.06 -15.85
C GLN A 91 27.39 14.65 -17.25
N GLN A 92 28.07 15.78 -17.49
CA GLN A 92 28.12 16.42 -18.81
C GLN A 92 28.74 15.51 -19.87
N SER A 93 29.76 14.72 -19.49
CA SER A 93 30.37 13.73 -20.38
C SER A 93 29.37 12.66 -20.80
N LEU A 94 28.65 12.07 -19.84
CA LEU A 94 27.65 11.02 -20.10
C LEU A 94 26.46 11.56 -20.90
N ASP A 95 25.97 12.76 -20.58
CA ASP A 95 24.87 13.43 -21.30
C ASP A 95 25.23 13.65 -22.77
N LEU A 96 26.46 14.07 -23.06
CA LEU A 96 26.95 14.23 -24.44
C LEU A 96 27.01 12.89 -25.18
N PHE A 97 27.49 11.82 -24.56
CA PHE A 97 27.52 10.50 -25.18
C PHE A 97 26.11 9.95 -25.44
N ALA A 98 25.18 10.18 -24.52
CA ALA A 98 23.78 9.82 -24.68
C ALA A 98 23.13 10.63 -25.82
N GLN A 99 23.40 11.93 -25.92
CA GLN A 99 22.88 12.82 -26.97
C GLN A 99 23.27 12.38 -28.38
N ILE A 100 24.46 11.77 -28.55
CA ILE A 100 24.95 11.27 -29.85
C ILE A 100 24.65 9.78 -30.08
N ASP A 101 23.75 9.18 -29.28
CA ASP A 101 23.34 7.77 -29.34
C ASP A 101 24.49 6.75 -29.16
N ARG A 102 25.53 7.09 -28.39
CA ARG A 102 26.69 6.20 -28.12
C ARG A 102 26.61 5.58 -26.72
N GLN A 103 25.61 4.74 -26.51
CA GLN A 103 25.32 4.10 -25.22
C GLN A 103 26.46 3.21 -24.71
N GLU A 104 27.28 2.66 -25.60
CA GLU A 104 28.46 1.88 -25.21
C GLU A 104 29.56 2.73 -24.55
N LEU A 105 29.63 4.03 -24.90
CA LEU A 105 30.53 4.98 -24.24
C LEU A 105 29.96 5.41 -22.88
N VAL A 106 28.64 5.56 -22.77
CA VAL A 106 27.97 5.80 -21.48
C VAL A 106 28.31 4.65 -20.52
N ALA A 107 28.08 3.41 -20.96
CA ALA A 107 28.44 2.20 -20.19
C ALA A 107 29.92 2.21 -19.78
N LYS A 108 30.83 2.53 -20.71
CA LYS A 108 32.27 2.53 -20.40
C LYS A 108 32.67 3.50 -19.29
N PHE A 109 32.01 4.65 -19.17
CA PHE A 109 32.47 5.75 -18.29
C PHE A 109 31.61 5.96 -17.04
N ILE A 110 30.41 5.38 -16.96
CA ILE A 110 29.42 5.64 -15.90
C ILE A 110 29.92 5.33 -14.47
N ILE A 111 30.76 4.32 -14.31
CA ILE A 111 31.27 3.85 -13.00
C ILE A 111 32.01 4.95 -12.23
N GLN A 112 32.78 5.81 -12.91
CA GLN A 112 33.56 6.85 -12.23
C GLN A 112 32.66 7.89 -11.56
N GLN A 113 31.48 8.14 -12.13
CA GLN A 113 30.50 8.99 -11.47
C GLN A 113 29.92 8.31 -10.22
N GLY A 114 29.71 6.99 -10.26
CA GLY A 114 29.32 6.18 -9.10
C GLY A 114 30.32 6.29 -7.94
N GLU A 115 31.62 6.15 -8.21
CA GLU A 115 32.68 6.31 -7.20
C GLU A 115 32.68 7.70 -6.54
N VAL A 116 32.43 8.76 -7.32
CA VAL A 116 32.31 10.12 -6.77
C VAL A 116 31.04 10.30 -5.95
N LEU A 117 29.92 9.75 -6.39
CA LEU A 117 28.67 9.79 -5.64
C LEU A 117 28.79 9.07 -4.29
N LYS A 118 29.50 7.94 -4.25
CA LYS A 118 29.86 7.24 -3.02
C LYS A 118 30.67 8.13 -2.08
N LYS A 119 31.73 8.80 -2.58
CA LYS A 119 32.56 9.73 -1.78
C LYS A 119 31.80 10.95 -1.27
N LEU A 120 30.82 11.42 -2.05
CA LEU A 120 29.91 12.50 -1.68
C LEU A 120 28.78 12.05 -0.74
N GLU A 121 28.68 10.76 -0.42
CA GLU A 121 27.58 10.17 0.35
C GLU A 121 26.20 10.48 -0.27
N ALA A 122 26.17 10.60 -1.60
CA ALA A 122 24.97 10.91 -2.37
C ALA A 122 24.20 9.63 -2.71
N TRP A 123 23.81 8.86 -1.68
CA TRP A 123 23.32 7.47 -1.81
C TRP A 123 22.10 7.30 -2.73
N ARG A 124 21.16 8.25 -2.72
CA ARG A 124 19.99 8.22 -3.61
C ARG A 124 20.37 8.42 -5.08
N ASP A 125 21.32 9.30 -5.35
CA ASP A 125 21.84 9.52 -6.70
C ASP A 125 22.67 8.29 -7.13
N LEU A 126 23.46 7.73 -6.22
CA LEU A 126 24.24 6.51 -6.44
C LEU A 126 23.33 5.33 -6.82
N TYR A 127 22.24 5.12 -6.09
CA TYR A 127 21.28 4.05 -6.37
C TYR A 127 20.69 4.18 -7.79
N LYS A 128 20.23 5.37 -8.17
CA LYS A 128 19.67 5.62 -9.51
C LYS A 128 20.71 5.40 -10.61
N LEU A 129 21.93 5.90 -10.39
CA LEU A 129 23.02 5.73 -11.34
C LEU A 129 23.39 4.26 -11.49
N ALA A 130 23.50 3.52 -10.39
CA ALA A 130 23.85 2.10 -10.40
C ALA A 130 22.77 1.24 -11.06
N GLN A 131 21.47 1.57 -10.90
CA GLN A 131 20.39 0.92 -11.66
C GLN A 131 20.56 1.13 -13.17
N HIS A 132 20.81 2.37 -13.58
CA HIS A 132 21.01 2.69 -15.00
C HIS A 132 22.30 2.05 -15.56
N ALA A 133 23.38 2.07 -14.79
CA ALA A 133 24.65 1.42 -15.14
C ALA A 133 24.47 -0.09 -15.31
N LEU A 134 23.70 -0.74 -14.44
CA LEU A 134 23.41 -2.17 -14.53
C LEU A 134 22.68 -2.52 -15.83
N GLU A 135 21.67 -1.74 -16.22
CA GLU A 135 20.95 -1.93 -17.50
C GLU A 135 21.90 -1.83 -18.71
N LEU A 136 22.83 -0.88 -18.66
CA LEU A 136 23.83 -0.68 -19.71
C LEU A 136 24.88 -1.80 -19.73
N HIS A 137 25.44 -2.18 -18.58
CA HIS A 137 26.50 -3.18 -18.49
C HIS A 137 26.01 -4.60 -18.77
N LEU A 138 24.73 -4.91 -18.52
CA LEU A 138 24.11 -6.14 -19.00
C LEU A 138 24.17 -6.28 -20.53
N THR A 139 24.24 -5.17 -21.27
CA THR A 139 24.29 -5.17 -22.75
C THR A 139 25.71 -4.96 -23.28
N TYR A 140 26.46 -4.03 -22.69
CA TYR A 140 27.73 -3.53 -23.23
C TYR A 140 28.94 -3.74 -22.33
N GLY A 141 28.72 -4.16 -21.08
CA GLY A 141 29.75 -4.18 -20.03
C GLY A 141 30.42 -5.53 -19.82
N THR A 142 31.35 -5.56 -18.87
CA THR A 142 32.00 -6.79 -18.37
C THR A 142 31.35 -7.29 -17.09
N GLU A 143 31.60 -8.54 -16.73
CA GLU A 143 31.14 -9.12 -15.45
C GLU A 143 31.65 -8.32 -14.24
N GLU A 144 32.87 -7.76 -14.31
CA GLU A 144 33.42 -6.88 -13.27
C GLU A 144 32.60 -5.60 -13.10
N GLN A 145 32.17 -4.98 -14.21
CA GLN A 145 31.35 -3.77 -14.18
C GLN A 145 29.96 -4.07 -13.60
N ILE A 146 29.37 -5.21 -13.97
CA ILE A 146 28.11 -5.67 -13.38
C ILE A 146 28.25 -5.91 -11.88
N ALA A 147 29.35 -6.54 -11.44
CA ALA A 147 29.63 -6.73 -10.01
C ALA A 147 29.79 -5.39 -9.27
N GLN A 148 30.43 -4.39 -9.89
CA GLN A 148 30.54 -3.05 -9.35
C GLN A 148 29.18 -2.35 -9.21
N ASP A 149 28.29 -2.47 -10.19
CA ASP A 149 26.95 -1.90 -10.10
C ASP A 149 26.16 -2.51 -8.93
N TYR A 150 26.20 -3.83 -8.78
CA TYR A 150 25.61 -4.51 -7.62
C TYR A 150 26.25 -4.06 -6.30
N GLY A 151 27.57 -3.82 -6.29
CA GLY A 151 28.27 -3.24 -5.15
C GLY A 151 27.75 -1.85 -4.77
N PHE A 152 27.56 -0.95 -5.73
CA PHE A 152 26.99 0.39 -5.48
C PHE A 152 25.55 0.33 -4.99
N LEU A 153 24.73 -0.57 -5.56
CA LEU A 153 23.37 -0.81 -5.09
C LEU A 153 23.39 -1.32 -3.64
N ALA A 154 24.31 -2.23 -3.30
CA ALA A 154 24.45 -2.78 -1.95
C ALA A 154 24.86 -1.71 -0.94
N GLU A 155 25.82 -0.85 -1.27
CA GLU A 155 26.24 0.27 -0.41
C GLU A 155 25.09 1.27 -0.18
N ALA A 156 24.36 1.64 -1.24
CA ALA A 156 23.22 2.53 -1.11
C ALA A 156 22.13 1.91 -0.23
N ALA A 157 21.84 0.61 -0.39
CA ALA A 157 20.90 -0.12 0.46
C ALA A 157 21.38 -0.20 1.92
N MET A 158 22.69 -0.40 2.14
CA MET A 158 23.29 -0.46 3.47
C MET A 158 23.11 0.87 4.22
N HIS A 159 23.34 2.00 3.55
CA HIS A 159 23.12 3.32 4.15
C HIS A 159 21.63 3.58 4.46
N GLU A 160 20.71 3.03 3.66
CA GLU A 160 19.27 3.05 3.97
C GLU A 160 18.89 2.06 5.08
N SER A 161 19.85 1.36 5.69
CA SER A 161 19.65 0.30 6.68
C SER A 161 18.83 -0.88 6.14
N LYS A 162 18.75 -1.07 4.82
CA LYS A 162 18.04 -2.19 4.18
C LYS A 162 18.93 -3.41 4.12
N TRP A 163 19.21 -3.99 5.27
CA TRP A 163 20.25 -5.00 5.42
C TRP A 163 19.99 -6.28 4.62
N ASP A 164 18.73 -6.73 4.51
CA ASP A 164 18.38 -7.90 3.68
C ASP A 164 18.67 -7.62 2.19
N HIS A 165 18.25 -6.46 1.69
CA HIS A 165 18.50 -6.07 0.30
C HIS A 165 19.99 -5.86 0.02
N ALA A 166 20.70 -5.19 0.94
CA ALA A 166 22.15 -5.01 0.86
C ALA A 166 22.90 -6.35 0.86
N SER A 167 22.48 -7.32 1.68
CA SER A 167 23.05 -8.67 1.73
C SER A 167 22.89 -9.36 0.38
N GLN A 168 21.68 -9.40 -0.18
CA GLN A 168 21.39 -10.05 -1.46
C GLN A 168 22.19 -9.42 -2.61
N LEU A 169 22.27 -8.09 -2.67
CA LEU A 169 23.03 -7.37 -3.69
C LEU A 169 24.54 -7.62 -3.56
N ALA A 170 25.07 -7.63 -2.34
CA ALA A 170 26.47 -7.94 -2.09
C ALA A 170 26.81 -9.40 -2.41
N GLU A 171 25.92 -10.36 -2.12
CA GLU A 171 26.07 -11.77 -2.53
C GLU A 171 26.14 -11.92 -4.05
N LEU A 172 25.29 -11.21 -4.79
CA LEU A 172 25.32 -11.19 -6.26
C LEU A 172 26.65 -10.62 -6.78
N ALA A 173 27.11 -9.49 -6.22
CA ALA A 173 28.39 -8.88 -6.59
C ALA A 173 29.56 -9.87 -6.38
N VAL A 174 29.60 -10.53 -5.22
CA VAL A 174 30.61 -11.55 -4.89
C VAL A 174 30.53 -12.74 -5.84
N ALA A 175 29.34 -13.26 -6.12
CA ALA A 175 29.13 -14.42 -6.98
C ALA A 175 29.59 -14.16 -8.42
N ILE A 176 29.26 -13.00 -8.99
CA ILE A 176 29.66 -12.61 -10.35
C ILE A 176 31.18 -12.44 -10.42
N GLN A 177 31.78 -11.77 -9.43
CA GLN A 177 33.23 -11.59 -9.39
C GLN A 177 34.01 -12.91 -9.25
N HIS A 178 33.45 -13.91 -8.56
CA HIS A 178 34.05 -15.25 -8.48
C HIS A 178 33.94 -16.06 -9.79
N GLN A 179 33.01 -15.72 -10.67
CA GLN A 179 32.86 -16.37 -11.98
C GLN A 179 33.81 -15.79 -13.04
N SER A 180 34.31 -14.57 -12.83
CA SER A 180 34.97 -13.76 -13.86
C SER A 180 36.51 -13.83 -13.91
N VAL A 181 37.22 -14.56 -13.03
CA VAL A 181 38.70 -14.37 -12.89
C VAL A 181 39.56 -15.65 -12.77
N ASP A 182 40.60 -15.70 -13.62
CA ASP A 182 41.74 -16.65 -13.66
C ASP A 182 43.02 -16.16 -12.89
N ASP A 183 43.07 -14.92 -12.36
CA ASP A 183 44.25 -14.32 -11.68
C ASP A 183 43.99 -13.82 -10.21
N PRO A 184 44.65 -14.38 -9.17
CA PRO A 184 44.40 -14.11 -7.75
C PRO A 184 44.73 -12.72 -7.16
N LEU A 185 45.40 -11.82 -7.87
CA LEU A 185 45.90 -10.56 -7.31
C LEU A 185 44.97 -9.34 -7.52
N GLU A 186 44.20 -9.28 -8.61
CA GLU A 186 43.15 -8.24 -8.82
C GLU A 186 41.91 -8.49 -7.95
N ILE A 187 41.73 -9.74 -7.53
CA ILE A 187 40.72 -10.27 -6.61
C ILE A 187 40.71 -9.53 -5.25
N ALA A 188 41.86 -9.08 -4.72
CA ALA A 188 41.97 -8.69 -3.32
C ALA A 188 41.41 -7.29 -2.95
N GLN A 189 41.25 -6.36 -3.90
CA GLN A 189 40.82 -4.98 -3.57
C GLN A 189 39.29 -4.81 -3.56
N TYR A 190 38.58 -5.38 -4.55
CA TYR A 190 37.12 -5.29 -4.65
C TYR A 190 36.38 -6.39 -3.87
N GLN A 191 36.97 -7.58 -3.71
CA GLN A 191 36.36 -8.61 -2.86
C GLN A 191 36.24 -8.16 -1.41
N ASN A 192 37.25 -7.45 -0.89
CA ASN A 192 37.22 -6.98 0.49
C ASN A 192 36.07 -5.98 0.77
N SER A 193 35.69 -5.14 -0.19
CA SER A 193 34.55 -4.23 -0.01
C SER A 193 33.21 -4.96 -0.04
N TYR A 194 32.98 -5.87 -0.98
CA TYR A 194 31.71 -6.60 -1.06
C TYR A 194 31.54 -7.59 0.09
N PHE A 195 32.60 -8.30 0.48
CA PHE A 195 32.57 -9.14 1.68
C PHE A 195 32.36 -8.30 2.95
N SER A 196 32.90 -7.08 3.03
CA SER A 196 32.63 -6.17 4.16
C SER A 196 31.16 -5.80 4.23
N ILE A 197 30.57 -5.35 3.10
CA ILE A 197 29.15 -5.00 3.04
C ILE A 197 28.28 -6.23 3.36
N LEU A 198 28.62 -7.39 2.81
CA LEU A 198 27.90 -8.63 3.06
C LEU A 198 27.94 -9.02 4.54
N THR A 199 29.13 -9.02 5.15
CA THR A 199 29.30 -9.39 6.56
C THR A 199 28.59 -8.41 7.49
N GLU A 200 28.72 -7.11 7.22
CA GLU A 200 28.11 -6.06 8.03
C GLU A 200 26.58 -6.07 7.90
N SER A 201 26.05 -6.24 6.68
CA SER A 201 24.61 -6.36 6.43
C SER A 201 24.01 -7.62 7.07
N GLN A 202 24.66 -8.79 6.96
CA GLN A 202 24.21 -10.00 7.64
C GLN A 202 24.20 -9.85 9.16
N SER A 203 25.25 -9.27 9.75
CA SER A 203 25.30 -9.01 11.20
C SER A 203 24.17 -8.09 11.67
N ASN A 204 23.93 -6.98 10.96
CA ASN A 204 22.83 -6.07 11.30
C ASN A 204 21.46 -6.72 11.11
N LEU A 205 21.30 -7.57 10.08
CA LEU A 205 20.07 -8.31 9.84
C LEU A 205 19.76 -9.30 10.97
N GLU A 206 20.78 -10.00 11.50
CA GLU A 206 20.62 -10.88 12.66
C GLU A 206 20.17 -10.11 13.91
N GLU A 207 20.77 -8.95 14.19
CA GLU A 207 20.38 -8.08 15.30
C GLU A 207 18.95 -7.56 15.15
N TRP A 208 18.57 -7.15 13.93
CA TRP A 208 17.20 -6.75 13.62
C TRP A 208 16.22 -7.89 13.85
N GLN A 209 16.52 -9.08 13.36
CA GLN A 209 15.67 -10.26 13.51
C GLN A 209 15.47 -10.61 14.98
N ALA A 210 16.54 -10.55 15.78
CA ALA A 210 16.48 -10.76 17.23
C ALA A 210 15.57 -9.71 17.90
N THR A 211 15.72 -8.45 17.53
CA THR A 211 14.91 -7.32 18.04
C THR A 211 13.43 -7.47 17.69
N VAL A 212 13.10 -7.76 16.43
CA VAL A 212 11.72 -7.99 15.99
C VAL A 212 11.11 -9.18 16.72
N ASN A 213 11.85 -10.29 16.86
CA ASN A 213 11.36 -11.47 17.59
C ASN A 213 11.06 -11.16 19.07
N GLN A 214 11.90 -10.36 19.73
CA GLN A 214 11.66 -9.91 21.10
C GLN A 214 10.42 -9.02 21.20
N LEU A 215 10.23 -8.08 20.26
CA LEU A 215 9.06 -7.19 20.23
C LEU A 215 7.77 -7.94 19.90
N GLU A 216 7.78 -8.89 18.96
CA GLU A 216 6.61 -9.74 18.68
C GLU A 216 6.26 -10.63 19.87
N LYS A 217 7.26 -11.13 20.61
CA LYS A 217 7.04 -11.84 21.86
C LYS A 217 6.41 -10.91 22.91
N ALA A 218 6.92 -9.69 23.06
CA ALA A 218 6.36 -8.70 23.97
C ALA A 218 4.91 -8.35 23.59
N ARG A 219 4.62 -8.14 22.30
CA ARG A 219 3.26 -7.90 21.78
C ARG A 219 2.29 -9.03 22.16
N ARG A 220 2.72 -10.30 22.13
CA ARG A 220 1.87 -11.45 22.53
C ARG A 220 1.65 -11.56 24.04
N GLN A 221 2.57 -11.03 24.84
CA GLN A 221 2.56 -11.14 26.30
C GLN A 221 1.93 -9.92 26.99
N THR A 222 1.99 -8.75 26.36
CA THR A 222 1.39 -7.52 26.87
C THR A 222 -0.10 -7.48 26.55
N ASN A 223 -0.94 -7.45 27.58
CA ASN A 223 -2.37 -7.23 27.43
C ASN A 223 -2.67 -5.72 27.36
N PRO A 224 -3.29 -5.21 26.28
CA PRO A 224 -3.66 -3.80 26.17
C PRO A 224 -4.55 -3.27 27.31
N HIS A 225 -5.31 -4.15 27.99
CA HIS A 225 -6.13 -3.77 29.14
C HIS A 225 -5.31 -3.45 30.39
N HIS A 226 -4.10 -4.01 30.52
CA HIS A 226 -3.23 -3.80 31.67
C HIS A 226 -2.17 -2.73 31.41
N ASP A 227 -1.58 -2.73 30.20
CA ASP A 227 -0.53 -1.78 29.83
C ASP A 227 -0.68 -1.33 28.38
N LEU A 228 -1.60 -0.40 28.17
CA LEU A 228 -1.89 0.19 26.86
C LEU A 228 -0.69 0.95 26.29
N HIS A 229 0.03 1.69 27.14
CA HIS A 229 1.15 2.54 26.70
C HIS A 229 2.30 1.70 26.15
N SER A 230 2.71 0.64 26.86
CA SER A 230 3.74 -0.27 26.37
C SER A 230 3.28 -1.01 25.12
N TYR A 231 2.02 -1.47 25.07
CA TYR A 231 1.48 -2.14 23.88
C TYR A 231 1.55 -1.24 22.64
N ILE A 232 1.08 0.01 22.74
CA ILE A 232 1.15 0.99 21.63
C ILE A 232 2.61 1.29 21.25
N SER A 233 3.51 1.37 22.25
CA SER A 233 4.94 1.61 21.99
C SER A 233 5.59 0.45 21.23
N ILE A 234 5.24 -0.80 21.58
CA ILE A 234 5.67 -2.01 20.85
C ILE A 234 5.17 -1.97 19.41
N LEU A 235 3.89 -1.64 19.18
CA LEU A 235 3.34 -1.53 17.82
C LEU A 235 4.03 -0.41 17.02
N LYS A 236 4.33 0.74 17.63
CA LYS A 236 5.07 1.82 16.97
C LYS A 236 6.47 1.36 16.53
N ALA A 237 7.18 0.64 17.41
CA ALA A 237 8.50 0.09 17.11
C ALA A 237 8.44 -0.95 15.99
N LEU A 238 7.54 -1.95 16.08
CA LEU A 238 7.35 -2.97 15.05
C LEU A 238 6.96 -2.36 13.70
N LYS A 239 6.05 -1.38 13.68
CA LYS A 239 5.65 -0.69 12.45
C LYS A 239 6.86 -0.08 11.75
N LYS A 240 7.71 0.63 12.50
CA LYS A 240 8.92 1.25 11.98
C LYS A 240 9.90 0.20 11.47
N LEU A 241 10.23 -0.79 12.29
CA LEU A 241 11.18 -1.86 11.93
C LEU A 241 10.77 -2.62 10.67
N TYR A 242 9.48 -2.94 10.51
CA TYR A 242 8.98 -3.58 9.30
C TYR A 242 9.02 -2.64 8.09
N PHE A 243 8.69 -1.36 8.26
CA PHE A 243 8.73 -0.39 7.16
C PHE A 243 10.15 -0.16 6.66
N ASP A 244 11.11 -0.01 7.58
CA ASP A 244 12.52 0.26 7.28
C ASP A 244 13.19 -0.94 6.56
N GLN A 245 12.65 -2.16 6.70
CA GLN A 245 13.08 -3.37 5.96
C GLN A 245 12.19 -3.70 4.74
N ASP A 246 11.47 -2.74 4.18
CA ASP A 246 10.57 -2.92 3.02
C ASP A 246 9.45 -3.99 3.24
N GLN A 247 9.19 -4.40 4.48
CA GLN A 247 8.09 -5.31 4.84
C GLN A 247 6.78 -4.53 5.00
N TYR A 248 6.39 -3.83 3.93
CA TYR A 248 5.30 -2.87 3.91
C TYR A 248 3.95 -3.47 4.33
N GLY A 249 3.60 -4.67 3.84
CA GLY A 249 2.37 -5.36 4.23
C GLY A 249 2.27 -5.65 5.73
N LYS A 250 3.37 -6.11 6.37
CA LYS A 250 3.42 -6.27 7.83
C LYS A 250 3.31 -4.95 8.55
N SER A 251 4.02 -3.92 8.08
CA SER A 251 3.95 -2.56 8.65
C SER A 251 2.52 -2.01 8.62
N ALA A 252 1.82 -2.15 7.49
CA ALA A 252 0.43 -1.74 7.32
C ALA A 252 -0.53 -2.47 8.27
N ARG A 253 -0.37 -3.78 8.45
CA ARG A 253 -1.18 -4.57 9.42
C ARG A 253 -0.94 -4.14 10.88
N ILE A 254 0.31 -3.84 11.25
CA ILE A 254 0.63 -3.30 12.59
C ILE A 254 0.04 -1.90 12.77
N LYS A 255 0.06 -1.06 11.72
CA LYS A 255 -0.57 0.28 11.72
C LYS A 255 -2.09 0.16 11.95
N GLU A 256 -2.77 -0.75 11.27
CA GLU A 256 -4.20 -1.01 11.46
C GLU A 256 -4.54 -1.50 12.86
N GLU A 257 -3.78 -2.46 13.39
CA GLU A 257 -3.97 -2.95 14.75
C GLU A 257 -3.80 -1.82 15.77
N LYS A 258 -2.79 -0.96 15.58
CA LYS A 258 -2.58 0.22 16.42
C LYS A 258 -3.78 1.15 16.37
N LEU A 259 -4.28 1.48 15.17
CA LEU A 259 -5.46 2.35 15.01
C LEU A 259 -6.69 1.76 15.71
N ARG A 260 -6.92 0.45 15.55
CA ARG A 260 -8.02 -0.26 16.22
C ARG A 260 -7.91 -0.22 17.75
N ILE A 261 -6.71 -0.40 18.29
CA ILE A 261 -6.48 -0.34 19.74
C ILE A 261 -6.62 1.10 20.24
N GLU A 262 -6.03 2.09 19.56
CA GLU A 262 -6.20 3.49 19.91
C GLU A 262 -7.69 3.88 19.91
N HIS A 263 -8.47 3.39 18.94
CA HIS A 263 -9.91 3.57 18.87
C HIS A 263 -10.66 2.90 20.03
N GLN A 264 -10.38 1.62 20.30
CA GLN A 264 -11.04 0.85 21.38
C GLN A 264 -10.88 1.50 22.76
N TYR A 265 -9.73 2.11 23.03
CA TYR A 265 -9.47 2.81 24.30
C TYR A 265 -9.78 4.31 24.25
N GLY A 266 -10.37 4.81 23.16
CA GLY A 266 -10.79 6.20 23.02
C GLY A 266 -9.65 7.20 22.83
N LEU A 267 -8.45 6.76 22.44
CA LEU A 267 -7.34 7.64 22.03
C LEU A 267 -7.52 8.18 20.61
N LYS A 268 -8.24 7.44 19.75
CA LYS A 268 -8.71 7.92 18.44
C LYS A 268 -10.24 7.90 18.39
N ALA A 269 -10.82 8.94 17.81
CA ALA A 269 -12.27 9.10 17.67
C ALA A 269 -12.82 8.31 16.48
N PHE A 270 -12.03 8.20 15.40
CA PHE A 270 -12.44 7.60 14.13
C PHE A 270 -11.52 6.43 13.75
N ILE A 271 -12.09 5.41 13.13
CA ILE A 271 -11.36 4.20 12.70
C ILE A 271 -10.96 4.21 11.22
N GLY A 272 -11.56 5.10 10.42
CA GLY A 272 -11.34 5.19 8.98
C GLY A 272 -12.22 4.22 8.19
N ILE A 273 -11.67 3.64 7.12
CA ILE A 273 -12.45 2.87 6.13
C ILE A 273 -12.80 1.44 6.60
N ASN A 274 -12.06 0.91 7.57
CA ASN A 274 -12.25 -0.47 8.02
C ASN A 274 -13.51 -0.61 8.89
N PRO A 275 -14.28 -1.72 8.77
CA PRO A 275 -15.48 -1.92 9.55
C PRO A 275 -15.16 -2.05 11.04
N LEU A 276 -16.10 -1.61 11.88
CA LEU A 276 -15.99 -1.77 13.33
C LEU A 276 -15.97 -3.26 13.68
N GLN A 277 -15.01 -3.66 14.51
CA GLN A 277 -14.86 -5.04 14.97
C GLN A 277 -15.43 -5.22 16.38
N VAL A 278 -15.63 -6.48 16.78
CA VAL A 278 -16.02 -6.85 18.15
C VAL A 278 -14.95 -6.31 19.11
N GLN A 279 -15.35 -5.43 20.02
CA GLN A 279 -14.50 -4.98 21.12
C GLN A 279 -14.76 -5.86 22.35
N GLN A 280 -13.74 -6.11 23.17
CA GLN A 280 -13.87 -6.88 24.40
C GLN A 280 -13.42 -6.05 25.60
N ASN A 281 -14.01 -6.33 26.77
CA ASN A 281 -13.56 -5.80 28.05
C ASN A 281 -12.45 -6.70 28.65
N PRO A 282 -11.82 -6.31 29.77
CA PRO A 282 -10.77 -7.12 30.41
C PRO A 282 -11.21 -8.54 30.81
N ASN A 283 -12.52 -8.77 30.96
CA ASN A 283 -13.12 -10.07 31.27
C ASN A 283 -13.53 -10.85 30.01
N ASN A 284 -13.10 -10.42 28.83
CA ASN A 284 -13.47 -10.95 27.50
C ASN A 284 -14.97 -10.86 27.17
N ASN A 285 -15.74 -10.02 27.87
CA ASN A 285 -17.12 -9.76 27.50
C ASN A 285 -17.17 -8.76 26.33
N PRO A 286 -18.04 -8.99 25.35
CA PRO A 286 -18.15 -8.12 24.20
C PRO A 286 -18.71 -6.74 24.59
N ILE A 287 -18.13 -5.68 24.03
CA ILE A 287 -18.53 -4.29 24.22
C ILE A 287 -19.08 -3.76 22.89
N ILE A 288 -20.25 -3.14 22.95
CA ILE A 288 -20.78 -2.37 21.83
C ILE A 288 -20.03 -1.01 21.74
N PRO A 289 -19.42 -0.66 20.59
CA PRO A 289 -18.71 0.60 20.41
C PRO A 289 -19.61 1.84 20.57
N ARG A 290 -18.97 2.99 20.77
CA ARG A 290 -19.68 4.26 21.00
C ARG A 290 -20.48 4.70 19.78
N GLU A 291 -19.97 4.49 18.58
CA GLU A 291 -20.63 4.76 17.30
C GLU A 291 -22.02 4.13 17.26
N ILE A 292 -22.14 2.90 17.75
CA ILE A 292 -23.41 2.19 17.76
C ILE A 292 -24.28 2.69 18.90
N LYS A 293 -23.72 2.83 20.12
CA LYS A 293 -24.48 3.26 21.30
C LYS A 293 -25.13 4.63 21.17
N VAL A 294 -24.44 5.55 20.50
CA VAL A 294 -24.84 6.96 20.41
C VAL A 294 -25.72 7.24 19.20
N SER A 295 -25.61 6.42 18.15
CA SER A 295 -26.41 6.58 16.94
C SER A 295 -27.73 5.83 17.03
N SER A 296 -28.59 6.07 16.04
CA SER A 296 -29.80 5.26 15.78
C SER A 296 -29.51 3.77 15.58
N ARG A 297 -28.24 3.37 15.39
CA ARG A 297 -27.83 1.97 15.24
C ARG A 297 -28.10 1.13 16.48
N LEU A 298 -28.12 1.70 17.67
CA LEU A 298 -28.48 0.93 18.87
C LEU A 298 -29.93 0.44 18.80
N GLU A 299 -30.83 1.29 18.32
CA GLU A 299 -32.23 0.92 18.08
C GLU A 299 -32.31 -0.18 17.00
N ASP A 300 -31.54 -0.06 15.92
CA ASP A 300 -31.44 -1.09 14.90
C ASP A 300 -30.99 -2.45 15.47
N VAL A 301 -29.95 -2.46 16.31
CA VAL A 301 -29.48 -3.68 16.99
C VAL A 301 -30.60 -4.28 17.85
N ASN A 302 -31.26 -3.47 18.68
CA ASN A 302 -32.31 -3.95 19.57
C ASN A 302 -33.50 -4.54 18.80
N ASN A 303 -33.91 -3.89 17.70
CA ASN A 303 -34.97 -4.36 16.83
C ASN A 303 -34.60 -5.68 16.14
N LEU A 304 -33.36 -5.83 15.66
CA LEU A 304 -32.85 -7.06 15.06
C LEU A 304 -32.79 -8.20 16.09
N VAL A 305 -32.30 -7.94 17.29
CA VAL A 305 -32.29 -8.91 18.40
C VAL A 305 -33.71 -9.36 18.73
N ALA A 306 -34.68 -8.44 18.82
CA ALA A 306 -36.08 -8.78 19.05
C ALA A 306 -36.67 -9.65 17.93
N ARG A 307 -36.34 -9.37 16.66
CA ARG A 307 -36.72 -10.24 15.53
C ARG A 307 -36.07 -11.62 15.64
N ILE A 308 -34.80 -11.71 16.01
CA ILE A 308 -34.07 -12.97 16.22
C ILE A 308 -34.63 -13.76 17.40
N LYS A 309 -35.13 -13.14 18.47
CA LYS A 309 -35.77 -13.86 19.58
C LYS A 309 -37.20 -14.33 19.25
N SER A 310 -37.91 -13.59 18.38
CA SER A 310 -39.29 -13.91 18.00
C SER A 310 -39.40 -15.23 17.21
N GLN A 311 -40.33 -16.12 17.56
CA GLN A 311 -40.58 -17.35 16.78
C GLN A 311 -41.08 -17.09 15.35
N LYS A 312 -41.57 -15.88 15.06
CA LYS A 312 -42.11 -15.52 13.75
C LYS A 312 -41.03 -15.39 12.68
N HIS A 313 -39.89 -14.80 13.01
CA HIS A 313 -38.85 -14.48 12.03
C HIS A 313 -37.79 -15.56 12.01
N LYS A 314 -37.83 -16.41 10.98
CA LYS A 314 -36.78 -17.40 10.69
C LYS A 314 -35.67 -16.82 9.81
N LEU A 315 -36.03 -15.95 8.88
CA LEU A 315 -35.14 -15.25 7.97
C LEU A 315 -35.27 -13.75 8.18
N ILE A 316 -34.13 -13.06 8.29
CA ILE A 316 -34.02 -11.60 8.35
C ILE A 316 -33.04 -11.18 7.27
N VAL A 317 -33.39 -10.18 6.47
CA VAL A 317 -32.52 -9.64 5.41
C VAL A 317 -32.25 -8.18 5.72
N ILE A 318 -31.05 -7.90 6.22
CA ILE A 318 -30.52 -6.56 6.42
C ILE A 318 -30.09 -6.02 5.06
N HIS A 319 -30.68 -4.91 4.62
CA HIS A 319 -30.31 -4.29 3.36
C HIS A 319 -30.12 -2.78 3.47
N GLY A 320 -29.32 -2.25 2.55
CA GLY A 320 -28.97 -0.84 2.49
C GLY A 320 -27.84 -0.61 1.50
N ASP A 321 -27.50 0.63 1.23
CA ASP A 321 -26.48 0.97 0.23
C ASP A 321 -25.07 0.55 0.66
N SER A 322 -24.12 0.59 -0.26
CA SER A 322 -22.71 0.34 0.07
C SER A 322 -22.20 1.41 1.05
N GLY A 323 -21.49 1.01 2.11
CA GLY A 323 -20.89 1.96 3.06
C GLY A 323 -21.82 2.48 4.17
N VAL A 324 -23.10 2.07 4.21
CA VAL A 324 -24.04 2.45 5.31
C VAL A 324 -23.70 1.83 6.67
N GLY A 325 -22.69 0.96 6.74
CA GLY A 325 -22.23 0.34 7.99
C GLY A 325 -22.93 -0.97 8.36
N LYS A 326 -23.48 -1.74 7.40
CA LYS A 326 -24.10 -3.05 7.65
C LYS A 326 -23.16 -4.03 8.38
N SER A 327 -21.94 -4.20 7.86
CA SER A 327 -20.93 -5.08 8.47
C SER A 327 -20.50 -4.59 9.86
N SER A 328 -20.41 -3.27 10.07
CA SER A 328 -20.16 -2.70 11.40
C SER A 328 -21.32 -2.99 12.37
N LEU A 329 -22.57 -2.78 11.95
CA LEU A 329 -23.76 -3.10 12.75
C LEU A 329 -23.80 -4.57 13.17
N ILE A 330 -23.46 -5.48 12.26
CA ILE A 330 -23.43 -6.92 12.52
C ILE A 330 -22.28 -7.27 13.48
N ASN A 331 -21.05 -6.89 13.14
CA ASN A 331 -19.86 -7.33 13.85
C ASN A 331 -19.72 -6.68 15.23
N SER A 332 -20.01 -5.39 15.36
CA SER A 332 -19.78 -4.67 16.62
C SER A 332 -21.06 -4.31 17.38
N GLY A 333 -22.24 -4.56 16.80
CA GLY A 333 -23.54 -4.39 17.46
C GLY A 333 -24.23 -5.73 17.71
N LEU A 334 -24.76 -6.33 16.65
CA LEU A 334 -25.64 -7.50 16.71
C LEU A 334 -24.97 -8.72 17.38
N ILE A 335 -23.80 -9.13 16.91
CA ILE A 335 -23.09 -10.31 17.45
C ILE A 335 -22.75 -10.11 18.93
N PRO A 336 -22.11 -8.99 19.34
CA PRO A 336 -21.90 -8.65 20.75
C PRO A 336 -23.14 -8.76 21.63
N THR A 337 -24.27 -8.16 21.20
CA THR A 337 -25.50 -8.18 21.99
C THR A 337 -26.05 -9.59 22.15
N LEU A 338 -26.08 -10.38 21.08
CA LEU A 338 -26.56 -11.76 21.14
C LEU A 338 -25.70 -12.64 22.07
N LEU A 339 -24.38 -12.43 22.07
CA LEU A 339 -23.46 -13.16 22.96
C LEU A 339 -23.63 -12.74 24.43
N ALA A 340 -23.90 -11.46 24.70
CA ALA A 340 -24.10 -10.96 26.06
C ALA A 340 -25.40 -11.49 26.70
N GLU A 341 -26.50 -11.51 25.95
CA GLU A 341 -27.82 -11.95 26.44
C GLU A 341 -27.89 -13.43 26.83
N ASN A 342 -26.98 -14.28 26.30
CA ASN A 342 -26.85 -15.69 26.71
C ASN A 342 -26.55 -15.88 28.20
N SER A 343 -26.10 -14.83 28.88
CA SER A 343 -25.81 -14.83 30.31
C SER A 343 -27.07 -14.70 31.17
N GLU A 344 -28.19 -14.25 30.59
CA GLU A 344 -29.42 -13.89 31.31
C GLU A 344 -30.61 -14.81 30.98
N ASP A 345 -30.71 -15.31 29.74
CA ASP A 345 -31.80 -16.19 29.28
C ASP A 345 -31.41 -17.69 29.30
N ASN A 346 -32.34 -18.57 29.70
CA ASN A 346 -32.18 -20.04 29.67
C ASN A 346 -32.09 -20.65 28.25
N GLN A 347 -32.06 -19.83 27.19
CA GLN A 347 -31.97 -20.24 25.80
C GLN A 347 -30.75 -19.58 25.14
N ALA A 348 -29.64 -20.32 25.04
CA ALA A 348 -28.42 -19.77 24.45
C ALA A 348 -28.56 -19.57 22.92
N ILE A 349 -28.25 -18.37 22.45
CA ILE A 349 -28.17 -17.95 21.06
C ILE A 349 -26.71 -17.99 20.60
N LEU A 350 -26.42 -18.80 19.58
CA LEU A 350 -25.08 -18.95 19.02
C LEU A 350 -25.01 -18.29 17.63
N PRO A 351 -24.46 -17.06 17.52
CA PRO A 351 -24.22 -16.44 16.22
C PRO A 351 -23.05 -17.11 15.52
N ILE A 352 -23.23 -17.44 14.24
CA ILE A 352 -22.22 -18.05 13.36
C ILE A 352 -22.08 -17.14 12.14
N LEU A 353 -20.99 -16.38 12.08
CA LEU A 353 -20.70 -15.45 11.00
C LEU A 353 -20.05 -16.16 9.81
N LEU A 354 -20.56 -15.86 8.62
CA LEU A 354 -20.13 -16.36 7.32
C LEU A 354 -19.75 -15.18 6.43
N ARG A 355 -18.50 -15.19 5.94
CA ARG A 355 -17.98 -14.18 5.00
C ARG A 355 -17.22 -14.76 3.80
N VAL A 356 -16.86 -16.04 3.80
CA VAL A 356 -16.13 -16.67 2.70
C VAL A 356 -17.06 -17.59 1.92
N TYR A 357 -17.46 -17.15 0.73
CA TYR A 357 -18.42 -17.86 -0.12
C TYR A 357 -17.79 -18.90 -1.05
N THR A 358 -16.46 -19.06 -1.03
CA THR A 358 -15.76 -20.13 -1.76
C THR A 358 -15.43 -21.35 -0.93
N ASP A 359 -15.42 -21.24 0.40
CA ASP A 359 -14.98 -22.33 1.28
C ASP A 359 -15.80 -23.60 1.12
N TRP A 360 -17.08 -23.47 0.78
CA TRP A 360 -17.97 -24.60 0.56
C TRP A 360 -17.87 -25.26 -0.81
N MET A 361 -17.16 -24.63 -1.75
CA MET A 361 -16.84 -25.19 -3.06
C MET A 361 -15.49 -25.92 -3.07
N ARG A 362 -14.67 -25.73 -2.03
CA ARG A 362 -13.36 -26.40 -1.90
C ARG A 362 -13.54 -27.87 -1.51
N ASN A 363 -12.58 -28.71 -1.89
CA ASN A 363 -12.56 -30.13 -1.51
C ASN A 363 -12.65 -30.28 0.01
N SER A 364 -13.48 -31.21 0.47
CA SER A 364 -13.79 -31.41 1.89
C SER A 364 -12.53 -31.71 2.71
N ASN A 365 -12.08 -30.76 3.50
CA ASN A 365 -11.13 -30.94 4.60
C ASN A 365 -11.78 -30.45 5.92
N SER A 366 -11.16 -30.74 7.06
CA SER A 366 -11.70 -30.37 8.39
C SER A 366 -11.74 -28.85 8.63
N ALA A 367 -11.15 -28.03 7.76
CA ALA A 367 -11.11 -26.57 7.83
C ALA A 367 -12.03 -25.86 6.81
N THR A 368 -12.58 -26.58 5.83
CA THR A 368 -13.50 -26.05 4.80
C THR A 368 -14.96 -26.21 5.20
N TRP A 369 -15.78 -25.23 4.85
CA TRP A 369 -17.22 -25.23 5.12
C TRP A 369 -17.97 -26.19 4.19
N ASN A 370 -17.96 -27.49 4.45
CA ASN A 370 -18.83 -28.39 3.69
C ASN A 370 -20.31 -28.19 4.12
N LEU A 371 -21.18 -27.76 3.18
CA LEU A 371 -22.60 -27.47 3.45
C LEU A 371 -23.33 -28.65 4.09
N GLU A 372 -23.06 -29.88 3.63
CA GLU A 372 -23.72 -31.09 4.12
C GLU A 372 -23.25 -31.41 5.55
N TYR A 373 -21.95 -31.35 5.81
CA TYR A 373 -21.39 -31.55 7.15
C TYR A 373 -21.88 -30.50 8.16
N VAL A 374 -21.95 -29.23 7.75
CA VAL A 374 -22.47 -28.15 8.61
C VAL A 374 -23.94 -28.37 8.90
N LEU A 375 -24.74 -28.76 7.89
CA LEU A 375 -26.15 -29.08 8.08
C LEU A 375 -26.35 -30.27 9.03
N GLU A 376 -25.54 -31.33 8.91
CA GLU A 376 -25.55 -32.45 9.85
C GLU A 376 -25.21 -32.01 11.28
N LYS A 377 -24.17 -31.18 11.46
CA LYS A 377 -23.82 -30.64 12.78
C LYS A 377 -24.93 -29.79 13.39
N LEU A 378 -25.62 -28.98 12.57
CA LEU A 378 -26.79 -28.20 13.02
C LEU A 378 -27.95 -29.12 13.44
N ARG A 379 -28.15 -30.25 12.74
CA ARG A 379 -29.16 -31.28 13.07
C ARG A 379 -28.82 -32.05 14.34
N THR A 380 -27.57 -32.45 14.57
CA THR A 380 -27.18 -33.20 15.77
C THR A 380 -27.19 -32.32 17.03
N ASN A 381 -26.76 -31.06 16.90
CA ASN A 381 -26.73 -30.10 18.01
C ASN A 381 -28.11 -29.52 18.35
N ASN A 382 -29.17 -30.01 17.70
CA ASN A 382 -30.55 -29.56 17.86
C ASN A 382 -31.17 -30.03 19.21
N GLN A 383 -30.53 -30.98 19.90
CA GLN A 383 -30.98 -31.55 21.17
C GLN A 383 -30.80 -30.63 22.40
N ASN A 384 -29.96 -29.59 22.32
CA ASN A 384 -29.55 -28.77 23.48
C ASN A 384 -30.35 -27.46 23.68
N ASN A 385 -31.56 -27.31 23.13
CA ASN A 385 -32.41 -26.10 23.22
C ASN A 385 -31.80 -24.76 22.71
N ASN A 386 -30.56 -24.75 22.21
CA ASN A 386 -29.87 -23.55 21.73
C ASN A 386 -30.31 -23.14 20.32
N VAL A 387 -30.55 -21.83 20.14
CA VAL A 387 -30.83 -21.21 18.82
C VAL A 387 -29.49 -20.92 18.14
N LYS A 388 -29.30 -21.40 16.91
CA LYS A 388 -28.15 -21.04 16.07
C LYS A 388 -28.59 -19.96 15.09
N VAL A 389 -27.83 -18.87 15.00
CA VAL A 389 -28.10 -17.78 14.06
C VAL A 389 -26.99 -17.76 13.02
N LEU A 390 -27.28 -18.22 11.82
CA LEU A 390 -26.37 -18.13 10.68
C LEU A 390 -26.42 -16.71 10.13
N ILE A 391 -25.30 -15.98 10.19
CA ILE A 391 -25.21 -14.60 9.72
C ILE A 391 -24.31 -14.60 8.48
N LEU A 392 -24.88 -14.37 7.32
CA LEU A 392 -24.18 -14.27 6.05
C LEU A 392 -23.99 -12.79 5.73
N ASP A 393 -22.80 -12.27 5.99
CA ASP A 393 -22.48 -10.87 5.69
C ASP A 393 -22.01 -10.71 4.23
N GLN A 394 -22.28 -9.55 3.63
CA GLN A 394 -21.96 -9.24 2.22
C GLN A 394 -22.43 -10.34 1.24
N PHE A 395 -23.71 -10.75 1.35
CA PHE A 395 -24.28 -11.84 0.56
C PHE A 395 -24.20 -11.58 -0.96
N GLU A 396 -24.05 -10.33 -1.39
CA GLU A 396 -23.78 -9.99 -2.78
C GLU A 396 -22.51 -10.63 -3.35
N GLU A 397 -21.51 -10.94 -2.52
CA GLU A 397 -20.25 -11.58 -2.96
C GLU A 397 -20.47 -12.97 -3.56
N LEU A 398 -21.52 -13.68 -3.12
CA LEU A 398 -21.94 -14.95 -3.71
C LEU A 398 -22.22 -14.80 -5.21
N PHE A 399 -22.85 -13.70 -5.63
CA PHE A 399 -23.24 -13.50 -7.03
C PHE A 399 -22.06 -13.14 -7.91
N THR A 400 -21.00 -12.63 -7.30
CA THR A 400 -19.72 -12.35 -7.94
C THR A 400 -18.91 -13.62 -8.16
N VAL A 401 -18.78 -14.45 -7.12
CA VAL A 401 -18.05 -15.72 -7.14
C VAL A 401 -18.80 -16.79 -7.95
N CYS A 402 -20.12 -16.85 -7.81
CA CYS A 402 -21.00 -17.81 -8.49
C CYS A 402 -21.96 -17.08 -9.45
N PRO A 403 -21.48 -16.65 -10.63
CA PRO A 403 -22.29 -15.86 -11.57
C PRO A 403 -23.46 -16.64 -12.18
N LYS A 404 -23.40 -17.97 -12.22
CA LYS A 404 -24.45 -18.80 -12.82
C LYS A 404 -25.44 -19.31 -11.76
N PRO A 405 -26.76 -19.30 -12.04
CA PRO A 405 -27.77 -19.86 -11.13
C PRO A 405 -27.46 -21.29 -10.66
N ALA A 406 -26.98 -22.15 -11.56
CA ALA A 406 -26.62 -23.54 -11.23
C ALA A 406 -25.52 -23.66 -10.16
N GLN A 407 -24.61 -22.69 -10.09
CA GLN A 407 -23.55 -22.66 -9.07
C GLN A 407 -24.10 -22.22 -7.70
N ARG A 408 -25.17 -21.42 -7.66
CA ARG A 408 -25.76 -20.89 -6.42
C ARG A 408 -26.77 -21.84 -5.78
N LEU A 409 -27.37 -22.72 -6.59
CA LEU A 409 -28.39 -23.68 -6.16
C LEU A 409 -27.99 -24.50 -4.92
N PRO A 410 -26.77 -25.03 -4.76
CA PRO A 410 -26.38 -25.78 -3.56
C PRO A 410 -26.50 -24.95 -2.28
N LEU A 411 -26.08 -23.68 -2.31
CA LEU A 411 -26.17 -22.79 -1.16
C LEU A 411 -27.64 -22.38 -0.89
N TYR A 412 -28.43 -22.13 -1.93
CA TYR A 412 -29.86 -21.87 -1.77
C TYR A 412 -30.58 -23.06 -1.12
N GLN A 413 -30.28 -24.27 -1.56
CA GLN A 413 -30.83 -25.50 -0.97
C GLN A 413 -30.40 -25.66 0.49
N PHE A 414 -29.14 -25.36 0.80
CA PHE A 414 -28.64 -25.35 2.17
C PHE A 414 -29.40 -24.36 3.06
N LEU A 415 -29.64 -23.12 2.59
CA LEU A 415 -30.43 -22.13 3.33
C LEU A 415 -31.86 -22.63 3.59
N TYR A 416 -32.50 -23.21 2.57
CA TYR A 416 -33.81 -23.84 2.70
C TYR A 416 -33.81 -24.93 3.78
N ASP A 417 -32.86 -25.86 3.72
CA ASP A 417 -32.77 -26.97 4.68
C ASP A 417 -32.43 -26.51 6.10
N CYS A 418 -31.65 -25.43 6.24
CA CYS A 418 -31.38 -24.80 7.53
C CYS A 418 -32.65 -24.18 8.13
N LEU A 419 -33.42 -23.43 7.35
CA LEU A 419 -34.63 -22.73 7.81
C LEU A 419 -35.78 -23.69 8.18
N ARG A 420 -35.71 -24.95 7.74
CA ARG A 420 -36.63 -26.02 8.19
C ARG A 420 -36.38 -26.44 9.64
N LEU A 421 -35.18 -26.21 10.17
CA LEU A 421 -34.84 -26.50 11.55
C LEU A 421 -35.33 -25.37 12.45
N ASN A 422 -36.21 -25.66 13.41
CA ASN A 422 -36.77 -24.64 14.31
C ASN A 422 -35.72 -23.96 15.22
N CYS A 423 -34.58 -24.62 15.44
CA CYS A 423 -33.47 -24.04 16.21
C CYS A 423 -32.55 -23.14 15.38
N VAL A 424 -32.76 -23.01 14.06
CA VAL A 424 -31.88 -22.26 13.18
C VAL A 424 -32.60 -21.02 12.67
N LYS A 425 -31.89 -19.90 12.70
CA LYS A 425 -32.29 -18.65 12.09
C LYS A 425 -31.21 -18.18 11.13
N VAL A 426 -31.61 -17.44 10.11
CA VAL A 426 -30.71 -16.90 9.10
C VAL A 426 -30.84 -15.38 9.06
N VAL A 427 -29.70 -14.70 9.09
CA VAL A 427 -29.58 -13.26 8.84
C VAL A 427 -28.72 -13.08 7.59
N LEU A 428 -29.28 -12.46 6.55
CA LEU A 428 -28.53 -12.10 5.35
C LEU A 428 -28.27 -10.59 5.37
N SER A 429 -27.02 -10.17 5.15
CA SER A 429 -26.66 -8.78 4.89
C SER A 429 -26.44 -8.62 3.39
N ILE A 430 -27.15 -7.71 2.73
CA ILE A 430 -27.06 -7.56 1.28
C ILE A 430 -27.17 -6.10 0.86
N GLN A 431 -26.52 -5.71 -0.23
CA GLN A 431 -26.80 -4.43 -0.86
C GLN A 431 -28.19 -4.38 -1.52
N THR A 432 -28.88 -3.24 -1.44
CA THR A 432 -30.26 -3.07 -1.92
C THR A 432 -30.43 -3.44 -3.40
N ASN A 433 -29.47 -3.10 -4.25
CA ASN A 433 -29.47 -3.41 -5.68
C ASN A 433 -29.34 -4.93 -5.99
N TYR A 434 -28.97 -5.76 -5.02
CA TYR A 434 -28.87 -7.22 -5.16
C TYR A 434 -30.08 -7.98 -4.59
N LEU A 435 -31.08 -7.29 -4.01
CA LEU A 435 -32.27 -7.94 -3.44
C LEU A 435 -33.03 -8.82 -4.43
N HIS A 436 -33.00 -8.48 -5.73
CA HIS A 436 -33.66 -9.26 -6.77
C HIS A 436 -33.18 -10.71 -6.87
N TYR A 437 -31.95 -11.02 -6.42
CA TYR A 437 -31.45 -12.39 -6.37
C TYR A 437 -32.13 -13.26 -5.31
N LEU A 438 -32.79 -12.66 -4.31
CA LEU A 438 -33.58 -13.42 -3.33
C LEU A 438 -34.85 -14.01 -3.96
N LEU A 439 -35.43 -13.35 -4.98
CA LEU A 439 -36.53 -13.89 -5.77
C LEU A 439 -36.09 -15.12 -6.57
N GLU A 440 -34.84 -15.14 -7.05
CA GLU A 440 -34.28 -16.32 -7.70
C GLU A 440 -34.15 -17.49 -6.71
N CYS A 441 -33.64 -17.22 -5.51
CA CYS A 441 -33.52 -18.21 -4.43
C CYS A 441 -34.88 -18.83 -4.10
N ASP A 442 -35.91 -18.00 -3.93
CA ASP A 442 -37.25 -18.49 -3.66
C ASP A 442 -37.82 -19.31 -4.83
N ARG A 443 -37.73 -18.83 -6.07
CA ARG A 443 -38.22 -19.57 -7.25
C ARG A 443 -37.58 -20.96 -7.40
N LEU A 444 -36.31 -21.10 -7.01
CA LEU A 444 -35.55 -22.36 -7.16
C LEU A 444 -35.75 -23.33 -5.98
N THR A 445 -36.07 -22.84 -4.78
CA THR A 445 -36.13 -23.67 -3.55
C THR A 445 -37.49 -23.67 -2.84
N ASN A 446 -38.39 -22.78 -3.24
CA ASN A 446 -39.66 -22.49 -2.56
C ASN A 446 -39.44 -22.09 -1.09
N LEU A 447 -38.59 -21.10 -0.86
CA LEU A 447 -38.14 -20.65 0.45
C LEU A 447 -39.29 -20.07 1.28
N GLU A 448 -40.22 -19.38 0.63
CA GLU A 448 -41.43 -18.80 1.23
C GLU A 448 -42.25 -19.84 2.01
N ALA A 449 -42.27 -21.09 1.56
CA ALA A 449 -42.98 -22.19 2.23
C ALA A 449 -42.40 -22.56 3.61
N VAL A 450 -41.14 -22.21 3.88
CA VAL A 450 -40.47 -22.55 5.14
C VAL A 450 -40.42 -21.36 6.10
N ILE A 451 -40.35 -20.15 5.55
CA ILE A 451 -40.27 -18.89 6.31
C ILE A 451 -41.64 -18.27 6.61
N ASN A 452 -42.70 -18.69 5.89
CA ASN A 452 -44.10 -18.27 6.05
C ASN A 452 -44.39 -16.79 5.73
N TYR A 453 -43.53 -16.15 4.94
CA TYR A 453 -43.66 -14.75 4.51
C TYR A 453 -43.17 -14.62 3.08
N GLU A 454 -43.69 -13.64 2.33
CA GLU A 454 -43.14 -13.25 1.03
C GLU A 454 -41.70 -12.76 1.20
N ILE A 455 -40.78 -13.21 0.34
CA ILE A 455 -39.32 -13.06 0.52
C ILE A 455 -38.87 -11.58 0.60
N LEU A 456 -39.62 -10.67 -0.03
CA LEU A 456 -39.37 -9.22 -0.02
C LEU A 456 -40.33 -8.42 0.90
N SER A 457 -41.08 -9.09 1.77
CA SER A 457 -41.96 -8.42 2.73
C SER A 457 -41.18 -7.67 3.82
N LYS A 458 -41.81 -6.67 4.45
CA LYS A 458 -41.24 -5.89 5.58
C LYS A 458 -40.97 -6.73 6.83
N GLU A 459 -41.57 -7.91 6.92
CA GLU A 459 -41.34 -8.87 8.00
C GLU A 459 -39.94 -9.50 7.87
N ILE A 460 -39.48 -9.74 6.64
CA ILE A 460 -38.15 -10.26 6.35
C ILE A 460 -37.13 -9.14 6.20
N LEU A 461 -37.45 -8.12 5.40
CA LEU A 461 -36.53 -7.03 5.10
C LEU A 461 -36.36 -6.09 6.30
N TYR A 462 -35.11 -5.70 6.57
CA TYR A 462 -34.73 -4.68 7.53
C TYR A 462 -33.81 -3.67 6.85
N TYR A 463 -34.29 -2.44 6.67
CA TYR A 463 -33.54 -1.40 5.97
C TYR A 463 -32.62 -0.63 6.92
N ILE A 464 -31.38 -0.39 6.49
CA ILE A 464 -30.36 0.41 7.17
C ILE A 464 -30.07 1.64 6.30
N SER A 465 -30.43 2.83 6.80
CA SER A 465 -30.24 4.12 6.11
C SER A 465 -28.89 4.76 6.43
N ASN A 466 -28.48 5.76 5.65
CA ASN A 466 -27.47 6.75 6.07
C ASN A 466 -27.98 7.58 7.26
N PHE A 467 -27.09 8.41 7.83
CA PHE A 467 -27.46 9.28 8.96
C PHE A 467 -28.07 10.58 8.46
N GLU A 468 -29.03 11.11 9.22
CA GLU A 468 -29.50 12.48 9.03
C GLU A 468 -28.41 13.47 9.47
N PRO A 469 -28.33 14.69 8.90
CA PRO A 469 -27.29 15.66 9.26
C PRO A 469 -27.20 15.95 10.77
N ASN A 470 -28.36 16.10 11.44
CA ASN A 470 -28.40 16.30 12.89
C ASN A 470 -27.82 15.10 13.66
N GLN A 471 -28.09 13.88 13.19
CA GLN A 471 -27.49 12.68 13.79
C GLN A 471 -25.99 12.63 13.53
N GLY A 472 -25.52 13.02 12.33
CA GLY A 472 -24.11 13.12 11.99
C GLY A 472 -23.34 14.06 12.93
N GLN A 473 -23.90 15.24 13.24
CA GLN A 473 -23.30 16.18 14.19
C GLN A 473 -23.19 15.58 15.60
N GLU A 474 -24.25 14.96 16.09
CA GLU A 474 -24.25 14.33 17.42
C GLU A 474 -23.27 13.16 17.49
N ILE A 475 -23.17 12.34 16.45
CA ILE A 475 -22.18 11.26 16.37
C ILE A 475 -20.77 11.84 16.47
N ILE A 476 -20.43 12.86 15.68
CA ILE A 476 -19.09 13.48 15.72
C ILE A 476 -18.79 14.00 17.13
N LYS A 477 -19.68 14.79 17.73
CA LYS A 477 -19.50 15.34 19.09
C LYS A 477 -19.18 14.26 20.13
N ASN A 478 -19.95 13.17 20.10
CA ASN A 478 -19.79 12.08 21.05
C ASN A 478 -18.55 11.19 20.78
N LEU A 479 -18.01 11.20 19.56
CA LEU A 479 -16.75 10.51 19.24
C LEU A 479 -15.54 11.34 19.66
N ILE A 480 -15.59 12.67 19.50
CA ILE A 480 -14.45 13.56 19.78
C ILE A 480 -14.24 13.83 21.28
N GLU A 481 -15.31 13.86 22.08
CA GLU A 481 -15.24 14.20 23.51
C GLU A 481 -14.34 13.24 24.31
N PRO A 482 -14.47 11.90 24.20
CA PRO A 482 -13.60 10.99 24.92
C PRO A 482 -12.15 10.99 24.43
N ALA A 483 -11.96 11.29 23.15
CA ALA A 483 -10.64 11.45 22.54
C ALA A 483 -9.99 12.80 22.87
N GLN A 484 -10.67 13.65 23.66
CA GLN A 484 -10.20 14.98 24.08
C GLN A 484 -9.83 15.87 22.88
N LEU A 485 -10.56 15.72 21.77
CA LEU A 485 -10.38 16.50 20.57
C LEU A 485 -11.21 17.79 20.67
N ASN A 486 -10.54 18.93 20.71
CA ASN A 486 -11.16 20.25 20.85
C ASN A 486 -11.55 20.83 19.49
N TRP A 487 -12.46 20.16 18.77
CA TRP A 487 -12.96 20.68 17.49
C TRP A 487 -13.97 21.81 17.71
N GLU A 488 -13.89 22.86 16.90
CA GLU A 488 -14.86 23.95 16.93
C GLU A 488 -16.27 23.44 16.56
N PRO A 489 -17.33 23.89 17.24
CA PRO A 489 -18.72 23.54 16.87
C PRO A 489 -19.07 23.92 15.43
N ASP A 490 -18.52 25.04 14.96
CA ASP A 490 -18.72 25.51 13.58
C ASP A 490 -18.01 24.59 12.58
N LEU A 491 -16.87 23.98 12.94
CA LEU A 491 -16.18 22.99 12.11
C LEU A 491 -17.05 21.74 11.94
N ILE A 492 -17.61 21.23 13.03
CA ILE A 492 -18.50 20.06 12.99
C ILE A 492 -19.71 20.34 12.08
N SER A 493 -20.29 21.55 12.22
CA SER A 493 -21.43 21.97 11.42
C SER A 493 -21.09 22.05 9.93
N GLN A 494 -19.93 22.62 9.60
CA GLN A 494 -19.46 22.76 8.22
C GLN A 494 -19.09 21.41 7.60
N VAL A 495 -18.39 20.53 8.33
CA VAL A 495 -18.04 19.17 7.86
C VAL A 495 -19.29 18.35 7.57
N VAL A 496 -20.29 18.38 8.45
CA VAL A 496 -21.55 17.65 8.22
C VAL A 496 -22.32 18.21 7.03
N LYS A 497 -22.33 19.54 6.88
CA LYS A 497 -22.95 20.18 5.72
C LYS A 497 -22.31 19.70 4.42
N ASP A 498 -20.98 19.65 4.35
CA ASP A 498 -20.26 19.23 3.16
C ASP A 498 -20.41 17.72 2.89
N LEU A 499 -20.39 16.87 3.94
CA LEU A 499 -20.67 15.43 3.83
C LEU A 499 -22.08 15.12 3.33
N SER A 500 -23.04 16.01 3.57
CA SER A 500 -24.45 15.84 3.17
C SER A 500 -24.85 16.57 1.89
N ALA A 501 -23.88 17.16 1.18
CA ALA A 501 -24.15 18.05 0.05
C ALA A 501 -24.86 17.37 -1.14
N ALA A 502 -24.68 16.06 -1.32
CA ALA A 502 -25.20 15.33 -2.48
C ALA A 502 -26.68 14.93 -2.33
N ASP A 503 -27.07 14.34 -1.20
CA ASP A 503 -28.40 13.76 -1.00
C ASP A 503 -29.06 14.12 0.34
N ASN A 504 -28.51 15.10 1.07
CA ASN A 504 -28.94 15.51 2.42
C ASN A 504 -28.83 14.39 3.46
N THR A 505 -28.00 13.38 3.22
CA THR A 505 -27.65 12.34 4.19
C THR A 505 -26.14 12.28 4.41
N VAL A 506 -25.72 11.79 5.57
CA VAL A 506 -24.30 11.62 5.90
C VAL A 506 -23.94 10.14 5.78
N HIS A 507 -23.08 9.83 4.82
CA HIS A 507 -22.57 8.48 4.64
C HIS A 507 -21.63 8.10 5.79
N PRO A 508 -21.91 7.00 6.52
CA PRO A 508 -21.10 6.60 7.68
C PRO A 508 -19.63 6.36 7.35
N ILE A 509 -19.34 5.79 6.17
CA ILE A 509 -17.97 5.51 5.73
C ILE A 509 -17.18 6.79 5.44
N GLU A 510 -17.82 7.77 4.80
CA GLU A 510 -17.19 9.06 4.49
C GLU A 510 -16.93 9.86 5.77
N LEU A 511 -17.90 9.86 6.70
CA LEU A 511 -17.72 10.47 8.02
C LEU A 511 -16.51 9.88 8.76
N GLN A 512 -16.32 8.55 8.73
CA GLN A 512 -15.19 7.90 9.38
C GLN A 512 -13.85 8.25 8.71
N VAL A 513 -13.80 8.28 7.37
CA VAL A 513 -12.58 8.62 6.64
C VAL A 513 -12.22 10.10 6.83
N VAL A 514 -13.16 11.02 6.61
CA VAL A 514 -12.96 12.46 6.80
C VAL A 514 -12.60 12.77 8.25
N GLY A 515 -13.33 12.20 9.21
CA GLY A 515 -13.04 12.38 10.63
C GLY A 515 -11.65 11.89 11.01
N SER A 516 -11.23 10.74 10.47
CA SER A 516 -9.88 10.21 10.72
C SER A 516 -8.78 11.12 10.14
N GLN A 517 -9.03 11.77 9.01
CA GLN A 517 -8.05 12.66 8.37
C GLN A 517 -7.97 14.03 9.04
N LEU A 518 -9.11 14.60 9.45
CA LEU A 518 -9.10 15.80 10.30
C LEU A 518 -8.27 15.58 11.57
N GLN A 519 -8.39 14.39 12.18
CA GLN A 519 -7.61 14.04 13.36
C GLN A 519 -6.12 13.86 13.03
N GLU A 520 -5.77 13.20 11.91
CA GLU A 520 -4.37 12.95 11.51
C GLU A 520 -3.65 14.26 11.12
N GLU A 521 -4.33 15.18 10.44
CA GLU A 521 -3.80 16.48 10.00
C GLU A 521 -3.94 17.58 11.07
N ALA A 522 -4.49 17.26 12.24
CA ALA A 522 -4.74 18.18 13.35
C ALA A 522 -5.57 19.43 12.95
N ILE A 523 -6.56 19.24 12.06
CA ILE A 523 -7.49 20.28 11.64
C ILE A 523 -8.62 20.36 12.66
N THR A 524 -8.58 21.38 13.52
CA THR A 524 -9.56 21.57 14.60
C THR A 524 -10.44 22.81 14.45
N THR A 525 -10.15 23.67 13.47
CA THR A 525 -10.86 24.94 13.24
C THR A 525 -11.47 25.03 11.84
N VAL A 526 -12.54 25.83 11.70
CA VAL A 526 -13.19 26.10 10.40
C VAL A 526 -12.22 26.77 9.44
N GLU A 527 -11.40 27.69 9.93
CA GLU A 527 -10.42 28.41 9.11
C GLU A 527 -9.39 27.45 8.50
N ALA A 528 -8.88 26.49 9.28
CA ALA A 528 -7.95 25.48 8.79
C ALA A 528 -8.62 24.56 7.76
N TYR A 529 -9.87 24.19 8.00
CA TYR A 529 -10.66 23.38 7.08
C TYR A 529 -10.91 24.08 5.74
N HIS A 530 -11.21 25.38 5.73
CA HIS A 530 -11.38 26.15 4.48
C HIS A 530 -10.08 26.32 3.69
N LYS A 531 -8.90 26.20 4.31
CA LYS A 531 -7.61 26.22 3.58
C LYS A 531 -7.41 24.99 2.68
N LEU A 532 -8.23 23.95 2.83
CA LEU A 532 -8.20 22.76 1.97
C LEU A 532 -8.76 23.01 0.55
N GLY A 533 -9.39 24.17 0.32
CA GLY A 533 -9.95 24.58 -0.98
C GLY A 533 -11.47 24.41 -1.06
N ASP A 534 -11.98 24.36 -2.30
CA ASP A 534 -13.42 24.41 -2.58
C ASP A 534 -14.18 23.11 -2.21
N ASN A 535 -13.50 21.96 -2.22
CA ASN A 535 -14.05 20.66 -1.81
C ASN A 535 -13.19 19.98 -0.72
N PRO A 536 -13.28 20.41 0.55
CA PRO A 536 -12.45 19.86 1.62
C PRO A 536 -12.65 18.36 1.88
N VAL A 537 -13.90 17.86 1.82
CA VAL A 537 -14.22 16.42 2.00
C VAL A 537 -13.50 15.55 0.97
N GLN A 538 -13.52 15.98 -0.29
CA GLN A 538 -12.82 15.33 -1.38
C GLN A 538 -11.31 15.34 -1.14
N LYS A 539 -10.76 16.50 -0.78
CA LYS A 539 -9.32 16.65 -0.51
C LYS A 539 -8.85 15.74 0.64
N LEU A 540 -9.59 15.69 1.75
CA LEU A 540 -9.29 14.81 2.87
C LEU A 540 -9.34 13.34 2.47
N THR A 541 -10.29 12.96 1.62
CA THR A 541 -10.37 11.58 1.13
C THR A 541 -9.20 11.24 0.20
N ILE A 542 -8.75 12.17 -0.65
CA ILE A 542 -7.53 12.00 -1.46
C ILE A 542 -6.30 11.87 -0.56
N ASN A 543 -6.17 12.73 0.46
CA ASN A 543 -5.08 12.66 1.44
C ASN A 543 -5.07 11.29 2.18
N PHE A 544 -6.24 10.69 2.41
CA PHE A 544 -6.33 9.31 2.90
C PHE A 544 -5.74 8.30 1.94
N ILE A 545 -6.10 8.38 0.65
CA ILE A 545 -5.55 7.48 -0.37
C ILE A 545 -4.04 7.68 -0.51
N ASP A 546 -3.54 8.93 -0.53
CA ASP A 546 -2.11 9.26 -0.53
C ASP A 546 -1.38 8.65 0.68
N GLY A 547 -1.99 8.71 1.87
CA GLY A 547 -1.44 8.08 3.07
C GLY A 547 -1.27 6.57 2.92
N VAL A 548 -2.22 5.89 2.25
CA VAL A 548 -2.14 4.45 1.97
C VAL A 548 -1.10 4.15 0.87
N ILE A 549 -1.00 4.98 -0.16
CA ILE A 549 0.03 4.85 -1.20
C ILE A 549 1.43 5.01 -0.59
N LYS A 550 1.62 5.96 0.33
CA LYS A 550 2.87 6.11 1.08
C LYS A 550 3.21 4.90 1.93
N ASP A 551 2.21 4.21 2.49
CA ASP A 551 2.41 2.97 3.25
C ASP A 551 2.94 1.82 2.36
N CYS A 552 2.82 1.91 1.03
CA CYS A 552 3.38 0.94 0.08
C CYS A 552 4.90 1.10 -0.12
N GLY A 553 5.50 2.19 0.39
CA GLY A 553 6.89 2.54 0.13
C GLY A 553 7.06 3.46 -1.08
N PHE A 554 8.17 4.20 -1.09
CA PHE A 554 8.44 5.23 -2.10
C PHE A 554 8.48 4.66 -3.54
N LEU A 555 9.14 3.52 -3.74
CA LEU A 555 9.29 2.89 -5.06
C LEU A 555 7.98 2.32 -5.60
N ASN A 556 7.06 1.93 -4.71
CA ASN A 556 5.81 1.26 -5.09
C ASN A 556 4.64 2.22 -5.29
N GLY A 557 4.82 3.52 -5.04
CA GLY A 557 3.71 4.50 -5.08
C GLY A 557 3.02 4.56 -6.45
N ARG A 558 3.79 4.55 -7.55
CA ARG A 558 3.25 4.53 -8.92
C ARG A 558 2.48 3.24 -9.22
N THR A 559 3.01 2.11 -8.77
CA THR A 559 2.36 0.80 -8.90
C THR A 559 1.05 0.78 -8.12
N ALA A 560 1.02 1.29 -6.89
CA ALA A 560 -0.19 1.38 -6.08
C ALA A 560 -1.30 2.21 -6.74
N ILE A 561 -0.97 3.39 -7.28
CA ILE A 561 -1.92 4.22 -8.04
C ILE A 561 -2.44 3.47 -9.27
N SER A 562 -1.55 2.80 -10.01
CA SER A 562 -1.91 2.06 -11.22
C SER A 562 -2.82 0.86 -10.93
N VAL A 563 -2.53 0.10 -9.86
CA VAL A 563 -3.38 -0.99 -9.37
C VAL A 563 -4.75 -0.46 -8.98
N LEU A 564 -4.82 0.61 -8.17
CA LEU A 564 -6.09 1.22 -7.77
C LEU A 564 -6.90 1.67 -9.00
N TYR A 565 -6.25 2.30 -9.98
CA TYR A 565 -6.91 2.71 -11.21
C TYR A 565 -7.46 1.54 -12.03
N LEU A 566 -6.71 0.44 -12.14
CA LEU A 566 -7.16 -0.78 -12.83
C LEU A 566 -8.35 -1.46 -12.15
N LEU A 567 -8.56 -1.20 -10.87
CA LEU A 567 -9.74 -1.60 -10.09
C LEU A 567 -10.90 -0.60 -10.22
N THR A 568 -10.85 0.32 -11.19
CA THR A 568 -11.92 1.25 -11.56
C THR A 568 -12.25 1.21 -13.05
N ASP A 569 -13.47 1.57 -13.43
CA ASP A 569 -13.90 1.70 -14.83
C ASP A 569 -14.50 3.09 -15.12
N GLU A 570 -14.48 3.53 -16.38
CA GLU A 570 -15.01 4.81 -16.87
C GLU A 570 -16.51 4.96 -16.59
N ARG A 571 -17.22 3.83 -16.47
CA ARG A 571 -18.64 3.78 -16.13
C ARG A 571 -18.91 3.95 -14.63
N GLY A 572 -17.89 4.22 -13.82
CA GLY A 572 -18.01 4.32 -12.36
C GLY A 572 -18.14 2.96 -11.67
N THR A 573 -17.72 1.87 -12.32
CA THR A 573 -17.81 0.52 -11.75
C THR A 573 -16.49 0.09 -11.11
N ARG A 574 -16.56 -0.95 -10.28
CA ARG A 574 -15.42 -1.57 -9.58
C ARG A 574 -15.17 -2.96 -10.17
N PRO A 575 -14.37 -3.10 -11.24
CA PRO A 575 -14.06 -4.40 -11.81
C PRO A 575 -13.38 -5.32 -10.78
N LEU A 576 -13.62 -6.62 -10.90
CA LEU A 576 -12.86 -7.65 -10.19
C LEU A 576 -11.69 -8.10 -11.07
N LYS A 577 -10.50 -8.18 -10.48
CA LYS A 577 -9.29 -8.70 -11.15
C LYS A 577 -8.50 -9.63 -10.23
N ASN A 578 -7.83 -10.63 -10.78
CA ASN A 578 -6.83 -11.42 -10.03
C ASN A 578 -5.42 -10.82 -10.15
N CYS A 579 -4.45 -11.35 -9.39
CA CYS A 579 -3.07 -10.84 -9.39
C CYS A 579 -2.41 -10.98 -10.77
N VAL A 580 -2.67 -12.10 -11.49
CA VAL A 580 -2.09 -12.36 -12.82
C VAL A 580 -2.61 -11.37 -13.87
N GLU A 581 -3.90 -11.05 -13.85
CA GLU A 581 -4.53 -10.04 -14.72
C GLU A 581 -3.96 -8.66 -14.45
N LEU A 582 -3.83 -8.26 -13.18
CA LEU A 582 -3.23 -6.98 -12.80
C LEU A 582 -1.75 -6.90 -13.23
N ALA A 583 -0.99 -7.97 -13.04
CA ALA A 583 0.41 -8.05 -13.43
C ALA A 583 0.58 -7.97 -14.96
N SER A 584 -0.29 -8.65 -15.71
CA SER A 584 -0.33 -8.59 -17.18
C SER A 584 -0.68 -7.19 -17.69
N ASP A 585 -1.68 -6.54 -17.10
CA ASP A 585 -2.09 -5.19 -17.50
C ASP A 585 -1.00 -4.13 -17.21
N LEU A 586 -0.18 -4.37 -16.19
CA LEU A 586 0.94 -3.48 -15.82
C LEU A 586 2.28 -3.85 -16.47
N LEU A 587 2.36 -4.99 -17.18
CA LEU A 587 3.61 -5.55 -17.71
C LEU A 587 4.67 -5.77 -16.60
N MET A 588 4.24 -6.29 -15.45
CA MET A 588 5.08 -6.50 -14.27
C MET A 588 5.04 -7.95 -13.78
N GLU A 589 6.02 -8.32 -12.96
CA GLU A 589 6.01 -9.60 -12.23
C GLU A 589 5.02 -9.56 -11.04
N THR A 590 4.39 -10.70 -10.75
CA THR A 590 3.36 -10.83 -9.70
C THR A 590 3.92 -10.56 -8.29
N ASN A 591 5.16 -10.97 -8.02
CA ASN A 591 5.86 -10.75 -6.74
C ASN A 591 5.90 -9.27 -6.32
N LYS A 592 6.03 -8.34 -7.27
CA LYS A 592 6.07 -6.89 -7.02
C LYS A 592 4.68 -6.34 -6.70
N LEU A 593 3.62 -6.96 -7.24
CA LEU A 593 2.24 -6.61 -6.93
C LEU A 593 1.81 -7.12 -5.56
N ASP A 594 2.29 -8.29 -5.12
CA ASP A 594 1.86 -8.89 -3.85
C ASP A 594 2.10 -7.96 -2.66
N VAL A 595 3.24 -7.25 -2.64
CA VAL A 595 3.58 -6.27 -1.59
C VAL A 595 2.58 -5.11 -1.57
N VAL A 596 2.23 -4.59 -2.76
CA VAL A 596 1.27 -3.48 -2.91
C VAL A 596 -0.13 -3.92 -2.51
N LEU A 597 -0.58 -5.06 -3.03
CA LEU A 597 -1.90 -5.62 -2.76
C LEU A 597 -2.08 -5.91 -1.27
N ASP A 598 -1.06 -6.43 -0.59
CA ASP A 598 -1.13 -6.69 0.86
C ASP A 598 -1.33 -5.38 1.66
N VAL A 599 -0.66 -4.29 1.28
CA VAL A 599 -0.86 -2.98 1.92
C VAL A 599 -2.25 -2.42 1.64
N LEU A 600 -2.70 -2.45 0.37
CA LEU A 600 -4.01 -1.93 -0.03
C LEU A 600 -5.16 -2.68 0.64
N VAL A 601 -5.00 -4.00 0.81
CA VAL A 601 -5.96 -4.86 1.52
C VAL A 601 -5.92 -4.59 3.02
N ALA A 602 -4.73 -4.53 3.63
CA ALA A 602 -4.61 -4.22 5.05
C ALA A 602 -5.26 -2.87 5.39
N ARG A 603 -5.00 -1.84 4.59
CA ARG A 603 -5.53 -0.48 4.78
C ARG A 603 -6.99 -0.31 4.33
N GLY A 604 -7.64 -1.37 3.85
CA GLY A 604 -9.07 -1.40 3.55
C GLY A 604 -9.51 -0.65 2.29
N LEU A 605 -8.58 -0.24 1.42
CA LEU A 605 -8.93 0.34 0.11
C LEU A 605 -9.33 -0.73 -0.91
N VAL A 606 -8.79 -1.94 -0.76
CA VAL A 606 -9.05 -3.07 -1.65
C VAL A 606 -9.59 -4.25 -0.83
N LEU A 607 -10.62 -4.91 -1.36
CA LEU A 607 -11.18 -6.14 -0.82
C LEU A 607 -10.47 -7.32 -1.50
N LEU A 608 -9.97 -8.24 -0.68
CA LEU A 608 -9.57 -9.57 -1.11
C LEU A 608 -10.79 -10.50 -1.04
N LEU A 609 -11.21 -10.98 -2.19
CA LEU A 609 -12.32 -11.93 -2.37
C LEU A 609 -11.73 -13.29 -2.68
N PRO A 610 -11.75 -14.25 -1.72
CA PRO A 610 -11.20 -15.57 -1.98
C PRO A 610 -11.98 -16.24 -3.11
N ASP A 611 -11.32 -16.60 -4.22
CA ASP A 611 -11.94 -17.21 -5.40
C ASP A 611 -11.19 -18.49 -5.83
N LEU A 612 -11.72 -19.25 -6.80
CA LEU A 612 -11.10 -20.44 -7.37
C LEU A 612 -10.90 -20.25 -8.90
N PRO A 613 -9.68 -20.43 -9.44
CA PRO A 613 -8.48 -20.99 -8.81
C PRO A 613 -7.64 -20.00 -7.99
N GLU A 614 -7.78 -18.69 -8.20
CA GLU A 614 -6.99 -17.64 -7.57
C GLU A 614 -7.89 -16.58 -6.93
N ASP A 615 -7.42 -15.95 -5.86
CA ASP A 615 -8.13 -14.87 -5.20
C ASP A 615 -8.26 -13.64 -6.11
N ARG A 616 -9.36 -12.89 -5.92
CA ARG A 616 -9.64 -11.67 -6.67
C ARG A 616 -9.63 -10.44 -5.78
N TYR A 617 -9.37 -9.32 -6.41
CA TYR A 617 -9.29 -8.00 -5.79
C TYR A 617 -10.35 -7.08 -6.38
N GLN A 618 -10.95 -6.27 -5.53
CA GLN A 618 -11.91 -5.24 -5.92
C GLN A 618 -11.70 -4.00 -5.05
N LEU A 619 -11.90 -2.80 -5.59
CA LEU A 619 -11.92 -1.58 -4.78
C LEU A 619 -13.03 -1.68 -3.70
N ALA A 620 -12.82 -1.17 -2.49
CA ALA A 620 -13.73 -1.41 -1.37
C ALA A 620 -15.09 -0.74 -1.51
N HIS A 621 -15.13 0.51 -1.99
CA HIS A 621 -16.35 1.31 -2.06
C HIS A 621 -16.48 2.11 -3.35
N ASN A 622 -17.72 2.27 -3.84
CA ASN A 622 -18.00 2.97 -5.10
C ASN A 622 -17.57 4.44 -5.08
N TYR A 623 -17.70 5.14 -3.96
CA TYR A 623 -17.37 6.57 -3.86
C TYR A 623 -15.87 6.85 -4.08
N LEU A 624 -15.01 5.83 -3.92
CA LEU A 624 -13.57 5.94 -4.18
C LEU A 624 -13.23 5.96 -5.68
N VAL A 625 -14.12 5.48 -6.55
CA VAL A 625 -13.88 5.37 -8.00
C VAL A 625 -13.51 6.72 -8.64
N PRO A 626 -14.31 7.80 -8.50
CA PRO A 626 -13.95 9.09 -9.08
C PRO A 626 -12.65 9.66 -8.49
N LEU A 627 -12.40 9.44 -7.20
CA LEU A 627 -11.23 9.97 -6.48
C LEU A 627 -9.92 9.31 -6.95
N VAL A 628 -9.92 7.98 -7.09
CA VAL A 628 -8.77 7.24 -7.61
C VAL A 628 -8.44 7.67 -9.04
N ARG A 629 -9.47 7.94 -9.85
CA ARG A 629 -9.28 8.38 -11.25
C ARG A 629 -8.70 9.79 -11.34
N GLU A 630 -9.16 10.71 -10.50
CA GLU A 630 -8.61 12.06 -10.38
C GLU A 630 -7.14 12.02 -9.92
N GLN A 631 -6.83 11.21 -8.90
CA GLN A 631 -5.48 11.08 -8.37
C GLN A 631 -4.48 10.57 -9.40
N LYS A 632 -4.90 9.67 -10.30
CA LYS A 632 -4.04 9.26 -11.44
C LYS A 632 -3.77 10.42 -12.39
N GLN A 633 -4.78 11.24 -12.71
CA GLN A 633 -4.62 12.39 -13.60
C GLN A 633 -3.73 13.48 -13.00
N GLU A 634 -3.85 13.74 -11.69
CA GLU A 634 -2.95 14.66 -10.99
C GLU A 634 -1.52 14.11 -10.91
N GLY A 635 -1.36 12.83 -10.60
CA GLY A 635 -0.05 12.17 -10.58
C GLY A 635 0.66 12.17 -11.93
N GLU A 636 -0.07 11.95 -13.03
CA GLU A 636 0.46 12.04 -14.40
C GLU A 636 0.82 13.48 -14.79
N LYS A 637 0.01 14.48 -14.39
CA LYS A 637 0.30 15.90 -14.62
C LYS A 637 1.56 16.36 -13.89
N SER A 638 1.71 16.03 -12.61
CA SER A 638 2.91 16.39 -11.85
C SER A 638 4.16 15.75 -12.44
N ILE A 639 4.08 14.52 -12.96
CA ILE A 639 5.20 13.86 -13.64
C ILE A 639 5.53 14.56 -14.96
N SER A 640 4.51 14.92 -15.76
CA SER A 640 4.73 15.68 -16.99
C SER A 640 5.28 17.08 -16.74
N GLU A 641 4.92 17.74 -15.63
CA GLU A 641 5.48 19.03 -15.23
C GLU A 641 6.93 18.89 -14.75
N PHE A 642 7.28 17.84 -13.99
CA PHE A 642 8.68 17.56 -13.62
C PHE A 642 9.54 17.14 -14.83
N GLU A 643 8.99 16.40 -15.79
CA GLU A 643 9.67 16.05 -17.04
C GLU A 643 9.81 17.28 -17.96
N PHE A 644 8.80 18.15 -18.01
CA PHE A 644 8.84 19.40 -18.76
C PHE A 644 9.77 20.46 -18.14
N GLU A 645 9.83 20.55 -16.81
CA GLU A 645 10.81 21.40 -16.09
C GLU A 645 12.24 20.88 -16.27
N ARG A 646 12.42 19.56 -16.36
CA ARG A 646 13.71 18.94 -16.72
C ARG A 646 14.09 19.27 -18.18
N ASP A 647 13.14 19.18 -19.11
CA ASP A 647 13.38 19.47 -20.54
C ASP A 647 13.53 20.97 -20.84
N MET A 648 13.11 21.86 -19.92
CA MET A 648 13.35 23.31 -19.96
C MET A 648 14.65 23.74 -19.24
N MET A 649 15.31 22.81 -18.53
CA MET A 649 16.63 22.99 -17.90
C MET A 649 17.78 22.33 -18.69
N TYR A 650 17.47 21.66 -19.80
CA TYR A 650 18.40 21.36 -20.89
C TYR A 650 18.26 22.39 -22.02
#